data_AF-A0A1T4ZNQ2-F1
#
_entry.id   AF-A0A1T4ZNQ2-F1
#
_cell.length_a   1.000
_cell.length_b   1.000
_cell.length_c   1.000
_cell.angle_alpha   90.00
_cell.angle_beta   90.00
_cell.angle_gamma   90.00
#
_symmetry.space_group_name_H-M   'P 1'
#
loop_
_entity.id
_entity.type
_entity.pdbx_description
1 polymer ?
#
loop_
_entity_poly.entity_id
_entity_poly.type
_entity_poly.pdbx_seq_one_letter_code
_entity_poly.pdbx_strand_id
1 'polypeptide(L)'
;MRVVHGSRNSKTSHKPVIITVTILDHPLPPEYIKTLAIARGVSQAELEALQLAVAGYSTAEIAQQLELSAIAVRKRLGEVYRKFNIKGNGPGKLAQLKHQLILEFQSTVTVPSYQSQPYPASKIDWEHAPDLGESLGRTGELEQLQQWVISDRNRLVAIVGMAQIGKTALTIKLIQQIHPDFDLVIWRCLRYAPPFDQILTDLIQTLSGDQTSVETGVNGIFQLIECFRKRRCLIVFDEIENLFEKGQLAGTYQDDAQEYGELFRQVSELAHSSCLILLSQEEPPEISLQAGINQPVKVLPLPGLLEEDGKQLVCGILPNSISQEQKIIQLVQSCDGHPLLLRLVAQKVQELFNENLEEFFEYNQLLFGNFDSLAWLGRHLDLVFYDQFERLSADEYQVLNGLALLSKNPSAEELQSQIKSISDPNKFLTIWASLERRSFLQKTSESGKSKNTLNPLVKQYIKQKVRTKIHELFADNQDYSQQKSTILQAFGLQNIEIKSYKNNGFEPREKAGRFLNQIGYEQYMKGEFFSAKLSLTWAIELHPNLASAHFNLGATYEKLQDIDSAQIHYERAIEFSLKVQYSAINNLARLQIKKGNYQTAIELIEPILLRVEQPMVLASLYKNLGWAYYQKNLYSQAEILLLKALDLDHQSVAAYYLLAQVKSAQGNKKESLKYWQEGLNCSMVKAGLSEPWKWPEIEHWELEARRQLQIESNS
;
A
#
# COMPACT_ATOMS: atom_id res chain seq x y z
N MET A 1 48.31 -20.08 -9.95
CA MET A 1 48.57 -20.45 -11.36
C MET A 1 47.44 -19.88 -12.20
N ARG A 2 47.57 -19.04 -13.23
CA ARG A 2 48.69 -18.50 -14.01
C ARG A 2 48.38 -17.02 -14.29
N VAL A 3 49.41 -16.19 -14.15
CA VAL A 3 49.48 -14.79 -14.60
C VAL A 3 49.73 -14.79 -16.11
N VAL A 4 49.07 -13.91 -16.86
CA VAL A 4 49.55 -13.44 -18.17
C VAL A 4 49.39 -11.92 -18.23
N HIS A 5 50.52 -11.22 -18.27
CA HIS A 5 50.63 -9.80 -18.60
C HIS A 5 50.49 -9.60 -20.11
N GLY A 6 49.83 -8.51 -20.50
CA GLY A 6 49.80 -8.02 -21.88
C GLY A 6 49.46 -6.54 -21.92
N SER A 7 50.48 -5.69 -21.82
CA SER A 7 50.39 -4.26 -22.13
C SER A 7 50.18 -4.04 -23.63
N ARG A 8 49.21 -3.22 -24.04
CA ARG A 8 49.28 -2.47 -25.31
C ARG A 8 48.35 -1.26 -25.25
N ASN A 9 48.98 -0.09 -25.39
CA ASN A 9 48.34 1.19 -25.69
C ASN A 9 47.41 1.07 -26.91
N SER A 10 46.15 1.49 -26.76
CA SER A 10 45.33 1.91 -27.89
C SER A 10 44.43 3.08 -27.48
N LYS A 11 44.71 4.25 -28.07
CA LYS A 11 43.84 5.41 -28.09
C LYS A 11 42.44 5.01 -28.57
N THR A 12 41.44 5.06 -27.71
CA THR A 12 40.03 4.95 -28.11
C THR A 12 39.43 6.35 -28.18
N SER A 13 39.21 6.79 -29.42
CA SER A 13 38.39 7.95 -29.77
C SER A 13 36.97 7.77 -29.21
N HIS A 14 36.54 8.62 -28.28
CA HIS A 14 35.14 8.74 -27.91
C HIS A 14 34.35 9.26 -29.12
N LYS A 15 33.55 8.38 -29.75
CA LYS A 15 32.41 8.81 -30.55
C LYS A 15 31.26 9.11 -29.58
N PRO A 16 30.63 10.29 -29.64
CA PRO A 16 29.44 10.56 -28.85
C PRO A 16 28.29 9.67 -29.34
N VAL A 17 27.66 8.98 -28.40
CA VAL A 17 26.41 8.25 -28.59
C VAL A 17 25.30 9.29 -28.71
N ILE A 18 24.68 9.40 -29.88
CA ILE A 18 23.51 10.24 -30.11
C ILE A 18 22.30 9.49 -29.56
N ILE A 19 21.79 9.93 -28.40
CA ILE A 19 20.51 9.45 -27.85
C ILE A 19 19.41 10.36 -28.41
N THR A 20 18.63 9.85 -29.35
CA THR A 20 17.38 10.49 -29.81
C THR A 20 16.35 10.43 -28.70
N VAL A 21 16.10 11.56 -28.03
CA VAL A 21 14.99 11.76 -27.10
C VAL A 21 13.77 12.22 -27.92
N THR A 22 12.75 11.36 -28.00
CA THR A 22 11.48 11.67 -28.65
C THR A 22 10.66 12.59 -27.73
N ILE A 23 10.80 13.90 -27.90
CA ILE A 23 9.89 14.91 -27.30
C ILE A 23 8.87 15.27 -28.38
N LEU A 24 7.70 14.64 -28.34
CA LEU A 24 6.54 15.10 -29.10
C LEU A 24 5.69 15.92 -28.12
N ASP A 25 5.44 17.19 -28.48
CA ASP A 25 4.39 18.07 -27.93
C ASP A 25 4.79 19.24 -27.01
N HIS A 26 5.78 20.06 -27.39
CA HIS A 26 5.85 21.47 -26.94
C HIS A 26 6.23 22.47 -28.05
N PRO A 27 5.76 23.74 -27.97
CA PRO A 27 5.96 24.74 -29.00
C PRO A 27 7.41 25.27 -29.00
N LEU A 28 8.02 25.26 -30.19
CA LEU A 28 9.36 25.82 -30.42
C LEU A 28 9.36 27.34 -30.19
N PRO A 29 10.46 27.93 -29.67
CA PRO A 29 10.56 29.39 -29.49
C PRO A 29 10.26 30.15 -30.79
N PRO A 30 9.35 31.14 -30.79
CA PRO A 30 8.94 31.86 -32.01
C PRO A 30 10.12 32.52 -32.75
N GLU A 31 11.10 33.03 -32.00
CA GLU A 31 12.32 33.66 -32.54
C GLU A 31 13.28 32.65 -33.17
N TYR A 32 13.31 31.40 -32.70
CA TYR A 32 14.07 30.33 -33.35
C TYR A 32 13.45 29.96 -34.71
N ILE A 33 12.12 29.77 -34.76
CA ILE A 33 11.40 29.48 -36.01
C ILE A 33 11.65 30.59 -37.03
N LYS A 34 11.58 31.85 -36.59
CA LYS A 34 11.82 33.03 -37.44
C LYS A 34 13.25 33.05 -38.00
N THR A 35 14.25 32.86 -37.15
CA THR A 35 15.67 32.88 -37.57
C THR A 35 15.97 31.77 -38.59
N LEU A 36 15.49 30.56 -38.32
CA LEU A 36 15.70 29.41 -39.20
C LEU A 36 14.90 29.49 -40.51
N ALA A 37 13.68 30.01 -40.46
CA ALA A 37 12.84 30.21 -41.64
C ALA A 37 13.46 31.25 -42.59
N ILE A 38 13.97 32.37 -42.04
CA ILE A 38 14.69 33.38 -42.83
C ILE A 38 15.93 32.78 -43.48
N ALA A 39 16.72 31.98 -42.74
CA ALA A 39 17.91 31.31 -43.27
C ALA A 39 17.59 30.33 -44.42
N ARG A 40 16.35 29.83 -44.52
CA ARG A 40 15.87 28.96 -45.61
C ARG A 40 15.06 29.68 -46.68
N GLY A 41 15.11 31.01 -46.71
CA GLY A 41 14.47 31.83 -47.74
C GLY A 41 12.94 31.81 -47.67
N VAL A 42 12.35 31.51 -46.51
CA VAL A 42 10.91 31.63 -46.26
C VAL A 42 10.53 33.11 -46.28
N SER A 43 9.50 33.47 -47.04
CA SER A 43 9.05 34.87 -47.11
C SER A 43 8.26 35.26 -45.85
N GLN A 44 8.15 36.56 -45.56
CA GLN A 44 7.40 37.05 -44.39
C GLN A 44 5.95 36.53 -44.37
N ALA A 45 5.30 36.53 -45.54
CA ALA A 45 3.94 36.03 -45.72
C ALA A 45 3.81 34.50 -45.46
N GLU A 46 4.87 33.74 -45.71
CA GLU A 46 4.93 32.30 -45.42
C GLU A 46 5.26 32.02 -43.94
N LEU A 47 6.10 32.86 -43.33
CA LEU A 47 6.49 32.77 -41.92
C LEU A 47 5.29 32.95 -41.00
N GLU A 48 4.41 33.91 -41.29
CA GLU A 48 3.17 34.15 -40.54
C GLU A 48 2.26 32.92 -40.53
N ALA A 49 2.09 32.28 -41.69
CA ALA A 49 1.33 31.04 -41.80
C ALA A 49 2.01 29.86 -41.08
N LEU A 50 3.35 29.79 -41.11
CA LEU A 50 4.13 28.75 -40.44
C LEU A 50 4.03 28.86 -38.91
N GLN A 51 4.16 30.07 -38.34
CA GLN A 51 4.11 30.28 -36.89
C GLN A 51 2.75 29.85 -36.32
N LEU A 52 1.65 30.23 -36.98
CA LEU A 52 0.30 29.81 -36.58
C LEU A 52 0.08 28.30 -36.76
N ALA A 53 0.58 27.70 -37.85
CA ALA A 53 0.49 26.25 -38.04
C ALA A 53 1.29 25.46 -36.98
N VAL A 54 2.48 25.94 -36.58
CA VAL A 54 3.29 25.31 -35.53
C VAL A 54 2.61 25.44 -34.17
N ALA A 55 1.94 26.57 -33.90
CA ALA A 55 1.15 26.80 -32.68
C ALA A 55 -0.16 25.99 -32.60
N GLY A 56 -0.50 25.21 -33.64
CA GLY A 56 -1.62 24.26 -33.61
C GLY A 56 -2.91 24.74 -34.27
N TYR A 57 -2.93 25.94 -34.85
CA TYR A 57 -4.10 26.45 -35.57
C TYR A 57 -4.34 25.68 -36.87
N SER A 58 -5.61 25.39 -37.16
CA SER A 58 -6.07 24.75 -38.40
C SER A 58 -5.96 25.70 -39.60
N THR A 59 -5.95 25.16 -40.82
CA THR A 59 -5.89 25.99 -42.03
C THR A 59 -7.07 26.96 -42.18
N ALA A 60 -8.22 26.66 -41.56
CA ALA A 60 -9.39 27.54 -41.59
C ALA A 60 -9.21 28.71 -40.61
N GLU A 61 -8.69 28.46 -39.40
CA GLU A 61 -8.40 29.49 -38.40
C GLU A 61 -7.29 30.43 -38.87
N ILE A 62 -6.23 29.88 -39.49
CA ILE A 62 -5.15 30.68 -40.08
C ILE A 62 -5.67 31.55 -41.23
N ALA A 63 -6.57 31.02 -42.05
CA ALA A 63 -7.19 31.76 -43.15
C ALA A 63 -8.02 32.94 -42.65
N GLN A 64 -8.75 32.76 -41.54
CA GLN A 64 -9.51 33.82 -40.89
C GLN A 64 -8.61 34.88 -40.26
N GLN A 65 -7.56 34.49 -39.53
CA GLN A 65 -6.65 35.43 -38.85
C GLN A 65 -5.80 36.26 -39.82
N LEU A 66 -5.41 35.68 -40.96
CA LEU A 66 -4.59 36.37 -41.96
C LEU A 66 -5.44 37.04 -43.06
N GLU A 67 -6.76 36.97 -42.98
CA GLU A 67 -7.71 37.47 -44.00
C GLU A 67 -7.42 36.91 -45.42
N LEU A 68 -7.20 35.59 -45.50
CA LEU A 68 -6.84 34.88 -46.74
C LEU A 68 -7.82 33.76 -47.05
N SER A 69 -7.82 33.28 -48.29
CA SER A 69 -8.51 32.02 -48.60
C SER A 69 -7.73 30.82 -48.06
N ALA A 70 -8.43 29.75 -47.67
CA ALA A 70 -7.78 28.50 -47.25
C ALA A 70 -6.84 27.91 -48.32
N ILE A 71 -7.11 28.21 -49.60
CA ILE A 71 -6.24 27.84 -50.73
C ILE A 71 -4.92 28.62 -50.67
N ALA A 72 -4.96 29.92 -50.38
CA ALA A 72 -3.77 30.76 -50.23
C ALA A 72 -2.91 30.32 -49.03
N VAL A 73 -3.52 29.97 -47.89
CA VAL A 73 -2.81 29.41 -46.72
C VAL A 73 -2.12 28.09 -47.06
N ARG A 74 -2.81 27.17 -47.74
CA ARG A 74 -2.22 25.90 -48.18
C ARG A 74 -1.07 26.11 -49.17
N LYS A 75 -1.17 27.09 -50.07
CA LYS A 75 -0.08 27.44 -51.00
C LYS A 75 1.15 27.95 -50.24
N ARG A 76 0.95 28.85 -49.26
CA ARG A 76 2.03 29.38 -48.40
C ARG A 76 2.71 28.26 -47.61
N LEU A 77 1.95 27.41 -46.92
CA LEU A 77 2.51 26.25 -46.20
C LEU A 77 3.17 25.25 -47.16
N GLY A 78 2.65 25.08 -48.38
CA GLY A 78 3.24 24.28 -49.44
C GLY A 78 4.65 24.75 -49.84
N GLU A 79 4.84 26.07 -49.96
CA GLU A 79 6.15 26.67 -50.20
C GLU A 79 7.11 26.49 -49.02
N VAL A 80 6.61 26.60 -47.79
CA VAL A 80 7.40 26.29 -46.59
C VAL A 80 7.87 24.84 -46.62
N TYR A 81 6.98 23.87 -46.85
CA TYR A 81 7.36 22.46 -46.95
C TYR A 81 8.41 22.22 -48.05
N ARG A 82 8.32 22.91 -49.19
CA ARG A 82 9.31 22.84 -50.27
C ARG A 82 10.68 23.38 -49.82
N LYS A 83 10.72 24.51 -49.11
CA LYS A 83 11.95 25.16 -48.61
C LYS A 83 12.62 24.38 -47.48
N PHE A 84 11.85 23.63 -46.69
CA PHE A 84 12.35 22.70 -45.68
C PHE A 84 12.57 21.28 -46.23
N ASN A 85 12.39 21.05 -47.53
CA ASN A 85 12.61 19.77 -48.20
C ASN A 85 11.73 18.60 -47.68
N ILE A 86 10.52 18.93 -47.18
CA ILE A 86 9.53 17.98 -46.66
C ILE A 86 8.79 17.30 -47.81
N LYS A 87 9.01 15.99 -48.00
CA LYS A 87 8.42 15.17 -49.08
C LYS A 87 7.16 14.42 -48.60
N GLY A 88 6.21 14.17 -49.52
CA GLY A 88 5.00 13.37 -49.26
C GLY A 88 3.70 14.06 -49.68
N ASN A 89 2.55 13.45 -49.40
CA ASN A 89 1.20 13.98 -49.63
C ASN A 89 0.35 13.83 -48.36
N GLY A 90 -0.41 14.86 -47.98
CA GLY A 90 -1.39 14.79 -46.89
C GLY A 90 -0.98 15.47 -45.56
N PRO A 91 -1.78 15.27 -44.49
CA PRO A 91 -1.73 16.03 -43.24
C PRO A 91 -0.45 15.80 -42.40
N GLY A 92 0.33 14.75 -42.70
CA GLY A 92 1.58 14.44 -41.99
C GLY A 92 2.75 15.41 -42.25
N LYS A 93 2.65 16.32 -43.23
CA LYS A 93 3.74 17.26 -43.55
C LYS A 93 4.07 18.23 -42.41
N LEU A 94 3.04 18.70 -41.69
CA LEU A 94 3.24 19.60 -40.56
C LEU A 94 3.94 18.89 -39.40
N ALA A 95 3.59 17.64 -39.14
CA ALA A 95 4.25 16.82 -38.12
C ALA A 95 5.72 16.56 -38.47
N GLN A 96 6.02 16.24 -39.74
CA GLN A 96 7.40 16.08 -40.22
C GLN A 96 8.21 17.37 -40.10
N LEU A 97 7.61 18.51 -40.45
CA LEU A 97 8.24 19.82 -40.30
C LEU A 97 8.51 20.14 -38.82
N LYS A 98 7.52 19.94 -37.93
CA LYS A 98 7.68 20.13 -36.48
C LYS A 98 8.81 19.27 -35.93
N HIS A 99 8.84 17.99 -36.30
CA HIS A 99 9.89 17.07 -35.88
C HIS A 99 11.28 17.51 -36.36
N GLN A 100 11.41 17.94 -37.63
CA GLN A 100 12.69 18.44 -38.15
C GLN A 100 13.15 19.71 -37.42
N LEU A 101 12.22 20.65 -37.16
CA LEU A 101 12.53 21.88 -36.41
C LEU A 101 12.99 21.57 -34.97
N ILE A 102 12.40 20.57 -34.31
CA ILE A 102 12.78 20.11 -32.96
C ILE A 102 14.19 19.50 -32.96
N LEU A 103 14.49 18.60 -33.91
CA LEU A 103 15.82 17.99 -34.01
C LEU A 103 16.91 19.02 -34.30
N GLU A 104 16.63 19.98 -35.18
CA GLU A 104 17.58 21.06 -35.49
C GLU A 104 17.77 21.98 -34.28
N PHE A 105 16.71 22.29 -33.52
CA PHE A 105 16.80 23.07 -32.29
C PHE A 105 17.68 22.37 -31.24
N GLN A 106 17.45 21.08 -31.01
CA GLN A 106 18.25 20.26 -30.10
C GLN A 106 19.72 20.20 -30.49
N SER A 107 20.04 20.18 -31.80
CA SER A 107 21.42 20.18 -32.29
C SER A 107 22.13 21.53 -32.14
N THR A 108 21.38 22.63 -32.06
CA THR A 108 21.92 23.99 -31.84
C THR A 108 22.10 24.35 -30.37
N VAL A 109 21.47 23.59 -29.45
CA VAL A 109 21.65 23.77 -28.00
C VAL A 109 22.85 22.93 -27.55
N THR A 110 24.06 23.47 -27.75
CA THR A 110 25.23 23.04 -26.99
C THR A 110 25.13 23.61 -25.57
N VAL A 111 24.85 22.76 -24.58
CA VAL A 111 25.11 23.11 -23.17
C VAL A 111 26.62 23.40 -23.07
N PRO A 112 27.05 24.59 -22.62
CA PRO A 112 28.46 24.85 -22.45
C PRO A 112 29.05 23.81 -21.51
N SER A 113 30.10 23.13 -21.95
CA SER A 113 30.94 22.35 -21.03
C SER A 113 31.55 23.33 -20.03
N TYR A 114 30.99 23.38 -18.82
CA TYR A 114 31.52 24.17 -17.72
C TYR A 114 32.94 23.67 -17.40
N GLN A 115 33.94 24.47 -17.74
CA GLN A 115 35.26 24.37 -17.14
C GLN A 115 35.16 25.02 -15.77
N SER A 116 35.41 24.23 -14.71
CA SER A 116 35.49 24.70 -13.33
C SER A 116 36.59 25.76 -13.22
N GLN A 117 36.21 27.04 -13.21
CA GLN A 117 37.08 28.08 -12.67
C GLN A 117 36.88 28.16 -11.14
N PRO A 118 37.94 28.39 -10.36
CA PRO A 118 37.83 28.52 -8.91
C PRO A 118 37.14 29.84 -8.58
N TYR A 119 35.84 29.78 -8.29
CA TYR A 119 35.09 30.88 -7.71
C TYR A 119 35.35 30.96 -6.18
N PRO A 120 35.11 32.13 -5.54
CA PRO A 120 35.29 32.27 -4.10
C PRO A 120 34.37 31.30 -3.34
N ALA A 121 34.71 31.01 -2.08
CA ALA A 121 34.01 30.06 -1.21
C ALA A 121 32.49 29.99 -1.46
N SER A 122 31.99 28.78 -1.74
CA SER A 122 30.55 28.48 -1.92
C SER A 122 29.72 29.21 -0.86
N LYS A 123 28.81 30.08 -1.28
CA LYS A 123 27.89 30.73 -0.35
C LYS A 123 26.79 29.72 -0.03
N ILE A 124 26.66 29.36 1.25
CA ILE A 124 25.58 28.51 1.72
C ILE A 124 24.59 29.39 2.46
N ASP A 125 23.35 29.42 1.97
CA ASP A 125 22.23 30.02 2.66
C ASP A 125 21.50 28.94 3.46
N TRP A 126 21.89 28.82 4.73
CA TRP A 126 21.32 27.89 5.71
C TRP A 126 20.06 28.43 6.40
N GLU A 127 19.39 29.45 5.86
CA GLU A 127 18.20 30.00 6.51
C GLU A 127 17.23 28.88 6.90
N HIS A 128 17.01 28.72 8.22
CA HIS A 128 16.13 27.71 8.83
C HIS A 128 16.57 26.24 8.75
N ALA A 129 17.81 25.91 8.37
CA ALA A 129 18.30 24.53 8.42
C ALA A 129 18.67 24.10 9.86
N PRO A 130 18.25 22.89 10.32
CA PRO A 130 18.54 22.43 11.68
C PRO A 130 20.01 22.04 11.87
N ASP A 131 20.57 22.33 13.06
CA ASP A 131 21.89 21.84 13.46
C ASP A 131 21.80 20.35 13.88
N LEU A 132 22.71 19.52 13.38
CA LEU A 132 22.68 18.07 13.59
C LEU A 132 24.07 17.57 13.98
N GLY A 133 24.13 16.86 15.12
CA GLY A 133 25.33 16.24 15.64
C GLY A 133 25.91 15.11 14.78
N GLU A 134 27.13 14.68 15.14
CA GLU A 134 27.98 13.84 14.29
C GLU A 134 27.59 12.34 14.31
N SER A 135 27.39 11.81 13.10
CA SER A 135 27.11 10.42 12.70
C SER A 135 25.63 10.00 12.59
N LEU A 136 25.21 9.68 11.36
CA LEU A 136 23.84 9.32 11.00
C LEU A 136 23.68 7.85 10.56
N GLY A 137 24.78 7.10 10.44
CA GLY A 137 24.80 5.93 9.55
C GLY A 137 24.53 6.34 8.09
N ARG A 138 24.11 5.41 7.23
CA ARG A 138 23.65 5.64 5.84
C ARG A 138 24.71 6.01 4.81
N THR A 139 25.87 5.33 4.84
CA THR A 139 26.93 5.58 3.84
C THR A 139 26.48 5.22 2.43
N GLY A 140 25.72 4.13 2.25
CA GLY A 140 25.24 3.69 0.94
C GLY A 140 24.28 4.69 0.30
N GLU A 141 23.29 5.20 1.04
CA GLU A 141 22.37 6.22 0.54
C GLU A 141 23.09 7.54 0.26
N LEU A 142 24.08 7.91 1.08
CA LEU A 142 24.87 9.10 0.88
C LEU A 142 25.72 9.03 -0.40
N GLU A 143 26.40 7.90 -0.64
CA GLU A 143 27.16 7.62 -1.86
C GLU A 143 26.26 7.67 -3.09
N GLN A 144 25.07 7.08 -3.01
CA GLN A 144 24.08 7.11 -4.09
C GLN A 144 23.61 8.53 -4.41
N LEU A 145 23.29 9.33 -3.39
CA LEU A 145 22.90 10.72 -3.57
C LEU A 145 24.05 11.55 -4.15
N GLN A 146 25.28 11.35 -3.69
CA GLN A 146 26.45 12.02 -4.24
C GLN A 146 26.63 11.67 -5.72
N GLN A 147 26.49 10.39 -6.08
CA GLN A 147 26.52 9.97 -7.48
C GLN A 147 25.45 10.70 -8.29
N TRP A 148 24.19 10.70 -7.82
CA TRP A 148 23.08 11.30 -8.55
C TRP A 148 23.20 12.81 -8.72
N VAL A 149 23.66 13.53 -7.70
CA VAL A 149 23.72 15.00 -7.71
C VAL A 149 24.98 15.51 -8.40
N ILE A 150 26.13 14.87 -8.16
CA ILE A 150 27.43 15.34 -8.67
C ILE A 150 27.81 14.70 -10.00
N SER A 151 27.79 13.37 -10.06
CA SER A 151 28.28 12.61 -11.23
C SER A 151 27.27 12.59 -12.36
N ASP A 152 26.04 12.15 -12.05
CA ASP A 152 24.97 12.01 -13.04
C ASP A 152 24.31 13.35 -13.39
N ARG A 153 24.51 14.36 -12.53
CA ARG A 153 23.94 15.72 -12.66
C ARG A 153 22.42 15.71 -12.87
N ASN A 154 21.73 14.92 -12.05
CA ASN A 154 20.27 14.91 -12.05
C ASN A 154 19.73 16.31 -11.68
N ARG A 155 18.63 16.70 -12.32
CA ARG A 155 18.00 18.01 -12.16
C ARG A 155 17.13 18.06 -10.91
N LEU A 156 16.51 16.93 -10.58
CA LEU A 156 15.63 16.81 -9.44
C LEU A 156 15.85 15.47 -8.73
N VAL A 157 16.06 15.53 -7.42
CA VAL A 157 16.16 14.35 -6.55
C VAL A 157 15.14 14.48 -5.43
N ALA A 158 14.15 13.60 -5.38
CA ALA A 158 13.22 13.51 -4.28
C ALA A 158 13.69 12.45 -3.27
N ILE A 159 13.82 12.83 -2.00
CA ILE A 159 14.07 11.93 -0.88
C ILE A 159 12.75 11.79 -0.12
N VAL A 160 12.13 10.63 -0.24
CA VAL A 160 10.80 10.35 0.31
C VAL A 160 10.89 9.28 1.39
N GLY A 161 10.04 9.35 2.41
CA GLY A 161 10.03 8.34 3.46
C GLY A 161 9.24 8.79 4.68
N MET A 162 9.09 7.90 5.65
CA MET A 162 8.30 8.18 6.87
C MET A 162 8.75 9.44 7.62
N ALA A 163 7.85 9.98 8.43
CA ALA A 163 8.15 11.09 9.32
C ALA A 163 9.35 10.74 10.22
N GLN A 164 10.25 11.71 10.45
CA GLN A 164 11.45 11.56 11.28
C GLN A 164 12.38 10.36 10.96
N ILE A 165 12.31 9.80 9.74
CA ILE A 165 13.19 8.72 9.28
C ILE A 165 14.65 9.17 8.99
N GLY A 166 14.90 10.48 9.02
CA GLY A 166 16.23 11.08 8.87
C GLY A 166 16.52 11.77 7.52
N LYS A 167 15.49 12.12 6.73
CA LYS A 167 15.63 12.80 5.42
C LYS A 167 16.45 14.09 5.48
N THR A 168 16.04 15.02 6.34
CA THR A 168 16.72 16.31 6.59
C THR A 168 18.17 16.09 6.98
N ALA A 169 18.41 15.13 7.87
CA ALA A 169 19.73 14.85 8.40
C ALA A 169 20.70 14.23 7.38
N LEU A 170 20.19 13.32 6.54
CA LEU A 170 20.95 12.76 5.42
C LEU A 170 21.34 13.87 4.43
N THR A 171 20.40 14.78 4.14
CA THR A 171 20.61 15.86 3.18
C THR A 171 21.60 16.91 3.67
N ILE A 172 21.56 17.27 4.95
CA ILE A 172 22.56 18.16 5.55
C ILE A 172 23.96 17.55 5.43
N LYS A 173 24.11 16.26 5.76
CA LYS A 173 25.39 15.55 5.63
C LYS A 173 25.86 15.45 4.18
N LEU A 174 24.94 15.27 3.23
CA LEU A 174 25.24 15.34 1.79
C LEU A 174 25.79 16.72 1.42
N ILE A 175 25.09 17.79 1.77
CA ILE A 175 25.49 19.17 1.46
C ILE A 175 26.87 19.48 2.03
N GLN A 176 27.17 19.08 3.27
CA GLN A 176 28.50 19.25 3.87
C GLN A 176 29.63 18.63 3.03
N GLN A 177 29.34 17.59 2.23
CA GLN A 177 30.32 16.92 1.37
C GLN A 177 30.36 17.47 -0.05
N ILE A 178 29.24 18.01 -0.56
CA ILE A 178 29.10 18.38 -1.97
C ILE A 178 28.97 19.88 -2.23
N HIS A 179 28.81 20.71 -1.20
CA HIS A 179 28.65 22.15 -1.37
C HIS A 179 29.77 22.84 -2.18
N PRO A 180 31.05 22.38 -2.18
CA PRO A 180 32.09 23.02 -3.01
C PRO A 180 31.87 22.88 -4.52
N ASP A 181 31.01 21.96 -4.96
CA ASP A 181 30.69 21.74 -6.38
C ASP A 181 29.58 22.68 -6.91
N PHE A 182 29.05 23.56 -6.06
CA PHE A 182 27.97 24.48 -6.39
C PHE A 182 28.38 25.94 -6.16
N ASP A 183 27.92 26.83 -7.04
CA ASP A 183 28.11 28.28 -6.91
C ASP A 183 27.32 28.83 -5.71
N LEU A 184 26.14 28.24 -5.46
CA LEU A 184 25.22 28.64 -4.40
C LEU A 184 24.41 27.43 -3.92
N VAL A 185 24.27 27.29 -2.60
CA VAL A 185 23.36 26.31 -1.98
C VAL A 185 22.29 27.08 -1.20
N ILE A 186 21.01 26.80 -1.46
CA ILE A 186 19.86 27.44 -0.81
C ILE A 186 19.00 26.38 -0.15
N TRP A 187 18.68 26.58 1.13
CA TRP A 187 17.73 25.76 1.87
C TRP A 187 16.45 26.54 2.18
N ARG A 188 15.28 25.95 1.92
CA ARG A 188 13.98 26.53 2.31
C ARG A 188 13.07 25.47 2.92
N CYS A 189 12.44 25.81 4.03
CA CYS A 189 11.47 24.96 4.72
C CYS A 189 10.04 25.42 4.37
N LEU A 190 9.18 24.49 3.96
CA LEU A 190 7.82 24.77 3.51
C LEU A 190 6.75 24.48 4.59
N ARG A 191 7.14 24.44 5.87
CA ARG A 191 6.29 24.07 7.03
C ARG A 191 4.91 24.73 7.07
N TYR A 192 4.81 25.96 6.58
CA TYR A 192 3.57 26.76 6.61
C TYR A 192 3.01 27.06 5.22
N ALA A 193 3.39 26.26 4.20
CA ALA A 193 2.99 26.46 2.81
C ALA A 193 3.09 27.93 2.38
N PRO A 194 4.29 28.54 2.41
CA PRO A 194 4.43 29.95 2.08
C PRO A 194 3.89 30.24 0.67
N PRO A 195 3.29 31.41 0.42
CA PRO A 195 2.78 31.77 -0.91
C PRO A 195 3.85 31.58 -1.97
N PHE A 196 3.48 30.93 -3.09
CA PHE A 196 4.43 30.54 -4.12
C PHE A 196 5.28 31.71 -4.65
N ASP A 197 4.64 32.84 -4.96
CA ASP A 197 5.33 34.02 -5.49
C ASP A 197 6.34 34.62 -4.50
N GLN A 198 6.14 34.42 -3.19
CA GLN A 198 7.10 34.86 -2.17
C GLN A 198 8.38 34.03 -2.24
N ILE A 199 8.26 32.70 -2.29
CA ILE A 199 9.41 31.80 -2.44
C ILE A 199 10.10 32.02 -3.78
N LEU A 200 9.34 32.17 -4.86
CA LEU A 200 9.90 32.41 -6.19
C LEU A 200 10.71 33.71 -6.23
N THR A 201 10.18 34.78 -5.65
CA THR A 201 10.85 36.08 -5.55
C THR A 201 12.14 35.97 -4.75
N ASP A 202 12.07 35.35 -3.58
CA ASP A 202 13.23 35.13 -2.72
C ASP A 202 14.34 34.32 -3.42
N LEU A 203 13.99 33.22 -4.09
CA LEU A 203 14.94 32.41 -4.83
C LEU A 203 15.60 33.21 -5.96
N ILE A 204 14.80 33.89 -6.80
CA ILE A 204 15.33 34.66 -7.93
C ILE A 204 16.23 35.78 -7.44
N GLN A 205 15.84 36.55 -6.42
CA GLN A 205 16.66 37.63 -5.88
C GLN A 205 17.99 37.11 -5.30
N THR A 206 17.94 35.99 -4.56
CA THR A 206 19.13 35.36 -3.99
C THR A 206 20.08 34.83 -5.07
N LEU A 207 19.55 34.27 -6.15
CA LEU A 207 20.33 33.72 -7.27
C LEU A 207 20.91 34.81 -8.19
N SER A 208 20.14 35.87 -8.43
CA SER A 208 20.51 36.97 -9.33
C SER A 208 21.53 37.89 -8.68
N GLY A 209 21.42 38.11 -7.37
CA GLY A 209 22.26 39.06 -6.62
C GLY A 209 21.84 40.54 -6.76
N ASP A 210 20.76 40.83 -7.49
CA ASP A 210 20.20 42.16 -7.76
C ASP A 210 18.68 42.20 -7.50
N GLN A 211 18.11 43.40 -7.31
CA GLN A 211 16.65 43.62 -7.32
C GLN A 211 16.09 43.59 -8.75
N THR A 212 16.23 42.45 -9.43
CA THR A 212 15.54 42.19 -10.70
C THR A 212 14.03 42.16 -10.48
N SER A 213 13.27 42.74 -11.42
CA SER A 213 11.81 42.62 -11.43
C SER A 213 11.42 41.16 -11.60
N VAL A 214 10.83 40.57 -10.56
CA VAL A 214 10.39 39.17 -10.57
C VAL A 214 9.02 39.08 -11.22
N GLU A 215 8.90 38.27 -12.27
CA GLU A 215 7.61 37.91 -12.85
C GLU A 215 6.92 36.87 -11.94
N THR A 216 5.59 36.87 -11.90
CA THR A 216 4.81 35.94 -11.07
C THR A 216 4.41 34.68 -11.83
N GLY A 217 4.05 33.63 -11.09
CA GLY A 217 3.58 32.35 -11.65
C GLY A 217 4.58 31.70 -12.63
N VAL A 218 4.06 31.15 -13.74
CA VAL A 218 4.84 30.36 -14.72
C VAL A 218 6.00 31.16 -15.35
N ASN A 219 5.77 32.44 -15.58
CA ASN A 219 6.77 33.33 -16.14
C ASN A 219 7.98 33.52 -15.19
N GLY A 220 7.71 33.67 -13.89
CA GLY A 220 8.75 33.67 -12.87
C GLY A 220 9.49 32.33 -12.79
N ILE A 221 8.81 31.19 -12.99
CA ILE A 221 9.46 29.87 -13.05
C ILE A 221 10.48 29.83 -14.19
N PHE A 222 10.15 30.35 -15.38
CA PHE A 222 11.11 30.42 -16.48
C PHE A 222 12.29 31.34 -16.16
N GLN A 223 12.05 32.48 -15.50
CA GLN A 223 13.14 33.34 -15.03
C GLN A 223 14.07 32.59 -14.06
N LEU A 224 13.52 31.82 -13.12
CA LEU A 224 14.31 30.98 -12.21
C LEU A 224 15.13 29.93 -12.97
N ILE A 225 14.58 29.31 -14.01
CA ILE A 225 15.29 28.33 -14.84
C ILE A 225 16.42 28.99 -15.63
N GLU A 226 16.24 30.23 -16.11
CA GLU A 226 17.35 30.98 -16.71
C GLU A 226 18.47 31.23 -15.69
N CYS A 227 18.14 31.48 -14.41
CA CYS A 227 19.14 31.54 -13.35
C CYS A 227 19.89 30.20 -13.20
N PHE A 228 19.19 29.06 -13.24
CA PHE A 228 19.79 27.71 -13.17
C PHE A 228 20.67 27.34 -14.37
N ARG A 229 20.50 28.01 -15.52
CA ARG A 229 21.37 27.85 -16.69
C ARG A 229 22.64 28.68 -16.59
N LYS A 230 22.57 29.81 -15.87
CA LYS A 230 23.70 30.73 -15.71
C LYS A 230 24.64 30.33 -14.57
N ARG A 231 24.12 29.68 -13.53
CA ARG A 231 24.88 29.25 -12.35
C ARG A 231 24.49 27.83 -11.95
N ARG A 232 25.46 27.06 -11.46
CA ARG A 232 25.20 25.74 -10.90
C ARG A 232 24.81 25.89 -9.44
N CYS A 233 23.52 25.75 -9.16
CA CYS A 233 22.97 25.92 -7.82
C CYS A 233 22.38 24.62 -7.29
N LEU A 234 22.37 24.50 -5.96
CA LEU A 234 21.66 23.45 -5.25
C LEU A 234 20.55 24.09 -4.44
N ILE A 235 19.31 23.67 -4.66
CA ILE A 235 18.17 24.12 -3.86
C ILE A 235 17.60 22.93 -3.12
N VAL A 236 17.27 23.11 -1.84
CA VAL A 236 16.56 22.12 -1.03
C VAL A 236 15.23 22.69 -0.56
N PHE A 237 14.15 21.96 -0.85
CA PHE A 237 12.86 22.17 -0.22
C PHE A 237 12.59 21.07 0.80
N ASP A 238 12.42 21.47 2.06
CA ASP A 238 12.05 20.58 3.16
C ASP A 238 10.57 20.71 3.53
N GLU A 239 10.00 19.61 4.03
CA GLU A 239 8.61 19.49 4.49
C GLU A 239 7.53 19.78 3.43
N ILE A 240 7.73 19.28 2.21
CA ILE A 240 6.84 19.51 1.05
C ILE A 240 5.41 18.98 1.30
N GLU A 241 5.24 18.01 2.20
CA GLU A 241 3.93 17.47 2.54
C GLU A 241 2.93 18.55 3.02
N ASN A 242 3.42 19.68 3.51
CA ASN A 242 2.59 20.81 3.93
C ASN A 242 1.94 21.56 2.76
N LEU A 243 2.35 21.31 1.51
CA LEU A 243 1.72 21.86 0.31
C LEU A 243 0.46 21.09 -0.10
N PHE A 244 0.24 19.90 0.48
CA PHE A 244 -0.89 19.04 0.16
C PHE A 244 -2.04 19.22 1.15
N GLU A 245 -3.27 19.05 0.66
CA GLU A 245 -4.51 19.18 1.41
C GLU A 245 -4.69 18.03 2.41
N LYS A 246 -5.01 18.36 3.67
CA LYS A 246 -5.26 17.33 4.70
C LYS A 246 -6.61 16.67 4.47
N GLY A 247 -6.72 15.36 4.74
CA GLY A 247 -7.98 14.62 4.59
C GLY A 247 -8.31 14.21 3.15
N GLN A 248 -7.42 14.50 2.20
CA GLN A 248 -7.50 14.06 0.81
C GLN A 248 -6.50 12.95 0.51
N LEU A 249 -6.60 12.36 -0.69
CA LEU A 249 -5.60 11.42 -1.18
C LEU A 249 -4.25 12.13 -1.38
N ALA A 250 -3.17 11.41 -1.13
CA ALA A 250 -1.80 11.89 -1.19
C ALA A 250 -1.45 12.50 -2.55
N GLY A 251 -0.78 13.67 -2.50
CA GLY A 251 -0.42 14.45 -3.67
C GLY A 251 -1.49 15.43 -4.15
N THR A 252 -2.61 15.57 -3.45
CA THR A 252 -3.61 16.62 -3.73
C THR A 252 -3.11 17.94 -3.16
N TYR A 253 -2.73 18.91 -4.01
CA TYR A 253 -2.27 20.23 -3.58
C TYR A 253 -3.40 21.06 -2.93
N GLN A 254 -3.01 21.92 -2.00
CA GLN A 254 -3.85 23.04 -1.55
C GLN A 254 -4.04 24.03 -2.70
N ASP A 255 -5.15 24.78 -2.70
CA ASP A 255 -5.50 25.69 -3.81
C ASP A 255 -4.45 26.76 -4.09
N ASP A 256 -3.75 27.24 -3.05
CA ASP A 256 -2.69 28.26 -3.11
C ASP A 256 -1.27 27.70 -3.30
N ALA A 257 -1.15 26.37 -3.42
CA ALA A 257 0.12 25.67 -3.56
C ALA A 257 0.28 24.95 -4.91
N GLN A 258 -0.69 25.06 -5.83
CA GLN A 258 -0.67 24.36 -7.12
C GLN A 258 0.55 24.73 -7.98
N GLU A 259 1.01 25.97 -7.90
CA GLU A 259 2.16 26.49 -8.64
C GLU A 259 3.48 25.83 -8.22
N TYR A 260 3.58 25.26 -7.02
CA TYR A 260 4.75 24.44 -6.64
C TYR A 260 4.85 23.17 -7.48
N GLY A 261 3.73 22.51 -7.77
CA GLY A 261 3.70 21.36 -8.68
C GLY A 261 4.19 21.75 -10.07
N GLU A 262 3.79 22.92 -10.55
CA GLU A 262 4.29 23.47 -11.82
C GLU A 262 5.80 23.70 -11.79
N LEU A 263 6.33 24.28 -10.72
CA LEU A 263 7.76 24.46 -10.55
C LEU A 263 8.51 23.13 -10.61
N PHE A 264 8.04 22.12 -9.87
CA PHE A 264 8.69 20.80 -9.85
C PHE A 264 8.70 20.16 -11.23
N ARG A 265 7.59 20.27 -11.98
CA ARG A 265 7.46 19.79 -13.35
C ARG A 265 8.36 20.52 -14.34
N GLN A 266 8.49 21.85 -14.23
CA GLN A 266 9.34 22.62 -15.14
C GLN A 266 10.83 22.38 -14.89
N VAL A 267 11.25 22.27 -13.62
CA VAL A 267 12.64 21.97 -13.24
C VAL A 267 13.05 20.58 -13.74
N SER A 268 12.16 19.59 -13.66
CA SER A 268 12.46 18.26 -14.16
C SER A 268 12.54 18.17 -15.69
N GLU A 269 11.70 18.91 -16.43
CA GLU A 269 11.60 18.83 -17.89
C GLU A 269 12.63 19.70 -18.63
N LEU A 270 12.89 20.91 -18.14
CA LEU A 270 13.74 21.88 -18.84
C LEU A 270 15.23 21.67 -18.55
N ALA A 271 16.06 21.90 -19.58
CA ALA A 271 17.50 21.72 -19.45
C ALA A 271 18.13 22.85 -18.62
N HIS A 272 18.90 22.46 -17.59
CA HIS A 272 19.74 23.34 -16.77
C HIS A 272 20.83 22.53 -16.06
N SER A 273 21.79 23.22 -15.42
CA SER A 273 22.92 22.61 -14.70
C SER A 273 22.75 22.53 -13.18
N SER A 274 21.72 23.17 -12.63
CA SER A 274 21.39 23.13 -11.19
C SER A 274 20.65 21.85 -10.79
N CYS A 275 20.53 21.62 -9.49
CA CYS A 275 19.80 20.50 -8.90
C CYS A 275 18.81 21.00 -7.84
N LEU A 276 17.59 20.45 -7.85
CA LEU A 276 16.57 20.65 -6.83
C LEU A 276 16.42 19.35 -6.00
N ILE A 277 16.58 19.43 -4.70
CA ILE A 277 16.33 18.33 -3.76
C ILE A 277 15.00 18.58 -3.07
N LEU A 278 14.12 17.58 -3.11
CA LEU A 278 12.81 17.60 -2.48
C LEU A 278 12.79 16.63 -1.29
N LEU A 279 12.46 17.08 -0.09
CA LEU A 279 12.30 16.21 1.09
C LEU A 279 10.82 16.12 1.44
N SER A 280 10.26 14.90 1.48
CA SER A 280 8.85 14.74 1.83
C SER A 280 8.48 13.43 2.50
N GLN A 281 7.37 13.47 3.24
CA GLN A 281 6.64 12.29 3.68
C GLN A 281 5.71 11.72 2.59
N GLU A 282 5.40 12.52 1.57
CA GLU A 282 4.51 12.17 0.47
C GLU A 282 5.19 12.47 -0.86
N GLU A 283 5.30 11.47 -1.72
CA GLU A 283 5.88 11.68 -3.04
C GLU A 283 4.98 12.61 -3.89
N PRO A 284 5.51 13.75 -4.40
CA PRO A 284 4.74 14.62 -5.28
C PRO A 284 4.38 13.91 -6.61
N PRO A 285 3.13 14.05 -7.11
CA PRO A 285 2.66 13.31 -8.28
C PRO A 285 3.49 13.47 -9.55
N GLU A 286 4.06 14.65 -9.76
CA GLU A 286 4.85 15.03 -10.94
C GLU A 286 6.11 14.19 -11.05
N ILE A 287 6.70 13.84 -9.91
CA ILE A 287 7.96 13.10 -9.84
C ILE A 287 7.74 11.64 -10.22
N SER A 288 6.64 11.03 -9.77
CA SER A 288 6.31 9.63 -10.07
C SER A 288 6.21 9.34 -11.56
N LEU A 289 5.79 10.33 -12.37
CA LEU A 289 5.62 10.19 -13.81
C LEU A 289 6.94 10.27 -14.59
N GLN A 290 7.95 10.93 -14.02
CA GLN A 290 9.17 11.31 -14.72
C GLN A 290 10.42 10.59 -14.20
N ALA A 291 10.34 9.99 -13.01
CA ALA A 291 11.43 9.23 -12.42
C ALA A 291 11.76 7.97 -13.24
N GLY A 292 13.05 7.69 -13.45
CA GLY A 292 13.49 6.51 -14.20
C GLY A 292 15.01 6.31 -14.22
N ILE A 293 15.47 5.12 -14.59
CA ILE A 293 16.89 4.72 -14.54
C ILE A 293 17.78 5.67 -15.37
N ASN A 294 17.32 6.11 -16.54
CA ASN A 294 18.05 7.03 -17.42
C ASN A 294 17.42 8.44 -17.50
N GLN A 295 16.57 8.78 -16.53
CA GLN A 295 15.92 10.08 -16.46
C GLN A 295 16.67 11.03 -15.52
N PRO A 296 16.62 12.35 -15.75
CA PRO A 296 17.26 13.37 -14.92
C PRO A 296 16.55 13.58 -13.57
N VAL A 297 15.52 12.78 -13.30
CA VAL A 297 14.71 12.80 -12.08
C VAL A 297 14.92 11.48 -11.34
N LYS A 298 15.25 11.57 -10.05
CA LYS A 298 15.45 10.42 -9.18
C LYS A 298 14.59 10.51 -7.93
N VAL A 299 14.11 9.36 -7.47
CA VAL A 299 13.42 9.19 -6.19
C VAL A 299 14.25 8.24 -5.34
N LEU A 300 14.61 8.67 -4.13
CA LEU A 300 15.20 7.85 -3.09
C LEU A 300 14.15 7.60 -2.00
N PRO A 301 13.47 6.43 -2.00
CA PRO A 301 12.73 5.98 -0.84
C PRO A 301 13.72 5.68 0.29
N LEU A 302 13.61 6.38 1.40
CA LEU A 302 14.51 6.27 2.54
C LEU A 302 13.95 5.25 3.55
N PRO A 303 14.54 4.05 3.64
CA PRO A 303 14.08 3.02 4.58
C PRO A 303 14.52 3.36 6.02
N GLY A 304 14.08 2.53 6.97
CA GLY A 304 14.73 2.47 8.29
C GLY A 304 16.23 2.18 8.18
N LEU A 305 16.96 2.47 9.25
CA LEU A 305 18.39 2.15 9.33
C LEU A 305 18.60 0.65 9.15
N LEU A 306 19.60 0.30 8.35
CA LEU A 306 20.07 -1.07 8.27
C LEU A 306 20.63 -1.50 9.63
N GLU A 307 20.72 -2.80 9.84
CA GLU A 307 21.10 -3.40 11.12
C GLU A 307 22.39 -2.77 11.69
N GLU A 308 23.42 -2.60 10.88
CA GLU A 308 24.71 -2.05 11.30
C GLU A 308 24.62 -0.58 11.73
N ASP A 309 23.92 0.26 10.96
CA ASP A 309 23.71 1.67 11.31
C ASP A 309 22.82 1.81 12.55
N GLY A 310 21.80 0.96 12.67
CA GLY A 310 20.91 0.89 13.83
C GLY A 310 21.67 0.48 15.10
N LYS A 311 22.56 -0.53 15.00
CA LYS A 311 23.45 -0.95 16.10
C LYS A 311 24.33 0.20 16.55
N GLN A 312 24.97 0.91 15.62
CA GLN A 312 25.82 2.05 15.94
C GLN A 312 25.05 3.14 16.69
N LEU A 313 23.85 3.49 16.23
CA LEU A 313 22.99 4.47 16.90
C LEU A 313 22.64 4.02 18.32
N VAL A 314 22.23 2.77 18.51
CA VAL A 314 21.86 2.24 19.83
C VAL A 314 23.07 2.19 20.77
N CYS A 315 24.23 1.72 20.29
CA CYS A 315 25.46 1.65 21.09
C CYS A 315 25.98 3.03 21.49
N GLY A 316 25.74 4.07 20.68
CA GLY A 316 26.08 5.45 21.03
C GLY A 316 25.28 5.99 22.23
N ILE A 317 24.08 5.43 22.48
CA ILE A 317 23.22 5.80 23.62
C ILE A 317 23.42 4.83 24.79
N LEU A 318 23.66 3.55 24.48
CA LEU A 318 23.83 2.44 25.41
C LEU A 318 25.26 1.85 25.33
N PRO A 319 26.31 2.61 25.71
CA PRO A 319 27.69 2.18 25.54
C PRO A 319 28.05 0.93 26.37
N ASN A 320 27.33 0.66 27.47
CA ASN A 320 27.59 -0.50 28.32
C ASN A 320 26.86 -1.77 27.82
N SER A 321 25.90 -1.64 26.90
CA SER A 321 25.13 -2.77 26.34
C SER A 321 25.79 -3.46 25.15
N ILE A 322 27.01 -3.06 24.73
CA ILE A 322 27.68 -3.60 23.54
C ILE A 322 27.80 -5.14 23.59
N SER A 323 27.90 -5.73 24.79
CA SER A 323 27.93 -7.18 24.99
C SER A 323 26.60 -7.90 24.71
N GLN A 324 25.47 -7.18 24.62
CA GLN A 324 24.12 -7.68 24.37
C GLN A 324 23.72 -7.57 22.88
N GLU A 325 24.63 -7.90 21.97
CA GLU A 325 24.48 -7.66 20.52
C GLU A 325 23.16 -8.22 19.95
N GLN A 326 22.77 -9.44 20.32
CA GLN A 326 21.52 -10.06 19.85
C GLN A 326 20.27 -9.26 20.27
N LYS A 327 20.27 -8.65 21.46
CA LYS A 327 19.16 -7.81 21.92
C LYS A 327 19.15 -6.45 21.24
N ILE A 328 20.31 -5.91 20.92
CA ILE A 328 20.41 -4.70 20.10
C ILE A 328 19.82 -4.96 18.71
N ILE A 329 20.18 -6.09 18.08
CA ILE A 329 19.60 -6.52 16.80
C ILE A 329 18.08 -6.65 16.92
N GLN A 330 17.59 -7.34 17.97
CA GLN A 330 16.16 -7.49 18.23
C GLN A 330 15.45 -6.12 18.37
N LEU A 331 16.07 -5.15 19.06
CA LEU A 331 15.53 -3.80 19.20
C LEU A 331 15.49 -3.06 17.85
N VAL A 332 16.57 -3.12 17.07
CA VAL A 332 16.64 -2.53 15.72
C VAL A 332 15.55 -3.08 14.82
N GLN A 333 15.38 -4.41 14.80
CA GLN A 333 14.34 -5.08 14.02
C GLN A 333 12.92 -4.73 14.50
N SER A 334 12.71 -4.65 15.83
CA SER A 334 11.39 -4.30 16.38
C SER A 334 10.94 -2.88 16.04
N CYS A 335 11.90 -1.96 15.95
CA CYS A 335 11.66 -0.58 15.53
C CYS A 335 11.78 -0.38 14.01
N ASP A 336 11.92 -1.45 13.21
CA ASP A 336 12.13 -1.38 11.76
C ASP A 336 13.25 -0.39 11.35
N GLY A 337 14.31 -0.31 12.17
CA GLY A 337 15.41 0.63 11.99
C GLY A 337 15.04 2.12 12.15
N HIS A 338 13.86 2.46 12.63
CA HIS A 338 13.39 3.85 12.70
C HIS A 338 14.22 4.70 13.68
N PRO A 339 14.97 5.73 13.23
CA PRO A 339 15.94 6.44 14.07
C PRO A 339 15.34 7.07 15.34
N LEU A 340 14.22 7.79 15.21
CA LEU A 340 13.59 8.45 16.36
C LEU A 340 13.10 7.43 17.42
N LEU A 341 12.43 6.35 16.99
CA LEU A 341 12.00 5.29 17.90
C LEU A 341 13.20 4.64 18.58
N LEU A 342 14.26 4.30 17.84
CA LEU A 342 15.46 3.74 18.44
C LEU A 342 16.07 4.65 19.51
N ARG A 343 16.14 5.96 19.26
CA ARG A 343 16.61 6.93 20.25
C ARG A 343 15.73 6.96 21.49
N LEU A 344 14.42 7.11 21.31
CA LEU A 344 13.45 7.19 22.41
C LEU A 344 13.46 5.93 23.28
N VAL A 345 13.54 4.75 22.65
CA VAL A 345 13.56 3.48 23.37
C VAL A 345 14.89 3.25 24.06
N ALA A 346 16.02 3.52 23.38
CA ALA A 346 17.33 3.40 23.97
C ALA A 346 17.50 4.32 25.18
N GLN A 347 17.03 5.58 25.09
CA GLN A 347 17.02 6.50 26.24
C GLN A 347 16.20 5.95 27.40
N LYS A 348 15.03 5.38 27.14
CA LYS A 348 14.21 4.76 28.18
C LYS A 348 14.86 3.54 28.83
N VAL A 349 15.58 2.73 28.05
CA VAL A 349 16.39 1.61 28.56
C VAL A 349 17.53 2.11 29.45
N GLN A 350 18.20 3.19 29.03
CA GLN A 350 19.24 3.83 29.84
C GLN A 350 18.68 4.33 31.18
N GLU A 351 17.55 5.05 31.14
CA GLU A 351 16.95 5.69 32.32
C GLU A 351 16.30 4.72 33.31
N LEU A 352 15.60 3.69 32.81
CA LEU A 352 14.77 2.82 33.65
C LEU A 352 15.38 1.44 33.93
N PHE A 353 16.30 0.99 33.08
CA PHE A 353 16.87 -0.36 33.14
C PHE A 353 18.40 -0.36 33.21
N ASN A 354 19.04 0.80 33.43
CA ASN A 354 20.49 0.94 33.52
C ASN A 354 21.24 0.26 32.36
N GLU A 355 20.74 0.46 31.13
CA GLU A 355 21.31 -0.14 29.91
C GLU A 355 21.19 -1.68 29.83
N ASN A 356 20.30 -2.30 30.59
CA ASN A 356 20.02 -3.74 30.51
C ASN A 356 18.87 -4.02 29.53
N LEU A 357 19.19 -4.49 28.32
CA LEU A 357 18.20 -4.81 27.30
C LEU A 357 17.47 -6.13 27.58
N GLU A 358 18.13 -7.10 28.19
CA GLU A 358 17.49 -8.38 28.58
C GLU A 358 16.32 -8.11 29.53
N GLU A 359 16.58 -7.37 30.61
CA GLU A 359 15.58 -6.99 31.62
C GLU A 359 14.44 -6.18 31.00
N PHE A 360 14.77 -5.25 30.09
CA PHE A 360 13.76 -4.49 29.35
C PHE A 360 12.84 -5.41 28.52
N PHE A 361 13.39 -6.37 27.78
CA PHE A 361 12.58 -7.27 26.97
C PHE A 361 11.75 -8.22 27.84
N GLU A 362 12.31 -8.77 28.91
CA GLU A 362 11.58 -9.62 29.86
C GLU A 362 10.41 -8.86 30.50
N TYR A 363 10.65 -7.63 30.97
CA TYR A 363 9.60 -6.78 31.55
C TYR A 363 8.45 -6.53 30.58
N ASN A 364 8.75 -6.17 29.32
CA ASN A 364 7.72 -5.93 28.31
C ASN A 364 6.99 -7.22 27.89
N GLN A 365 7.70 -8.35 27.82
CA GLN A 365 7.09 -9.64 27.54
C GLN A 365 6.09 -10.03 28.63
N LEU A 366 6.40 -9.76 29.90
CA LEU A 366 5.49 -9.97 31.01
C LEU A 366 4.25 -9.05 30.97
N LEU A 367 4.42 -7.79 30.58
CA LEU A 367 3.33 -6.81 30.51
C LEU A 367 2.36 -7.02 29.34
N PHE A 368 2.89 -7.32 28.15
CA PHE A 368 2.11 -7.34 26.91
C PHE A 368 1.88 -8.76 26.36
N GLY A 369 2.58 -9.77 26.89
CA GLY A 369 2.51 -11.16 26.44
C GLY A 369 3.14 -11.39 25.06
N ASN A 370 3.14 -12.65 24.61
CA ASN A 370 3.81 -13.06 23.36
C ASN A 370 3.06 -12.67 22.07
N PHE A 371 1.80 -12.27 22.14
CA PHE A 371 0.96 -12.01 20.96
C PHE A 371 1.03 -10.56 20.45
N ASP A 372 1.69 -9.67 21.19
CA ASP A 372 1.65 -8.22 20.96
C ASP A 372 3.04 -7.59 21.12
N SER A 373 4.00 -8.17 20.39
CA SER A 373 5.45 -7.93 20.52
C SER A 373 5.89 -6.48 20.35
N LEU A 374 5.04 -5.61 19.79
CA LEU A 374 5.31 -4.20 19.55
C LEU A 374 4.43 -3.24 20.38
N ALA A 375 3.56 -3.72 21.28
CA ALA A 375 2.67 -2.85 22.06
C ALA A 375 3.41 -1.90 22.99
N TRP A 376 4.58 -2.30 23.46
CA TRP A 376 5.44 -1.46 24.28
C TRP A 376 5.91 -0.20 23.56
N LEU A 377 5.91 -0.17 22.21
CA LEU A 377 6.20 1.04 21.43
C LEU A 377 5.12 2.12 21.64
N GLY A 378 3.87 1.71 21.90
CA GLY A 378 2.76 2.55 22.36
C GLY A 378 2.87 4.04 22.03
N ARG A 379 2.88 4.89 23.06
CA ARG A 379 2.89 6.36 22.91
C ARG A 379 4.08 6.90 22.09
N HIS A 380 5.17 6.16 21.91
CA HIS A 380 6.26 6.59 21.05
C HIS A 380 5.85 6.61 19.58
N LEU A 381 4.93 5.74 19.15
CA LEU A 381 4.39 5.76 17.79
C LEU A 381 3.54 7.00 17.52
N ASP A 382 2.87 7.58 18.53
CA ASP A 382 2.17 8.86 18.37
C ASP A 382 3.13 10.00 18.03
N LEU A 383 4.34 10.01 18.59
CA LEU A 383 5.35 11.02 18.28
C LEU A 383 5.85 10.93 16.82
N VAL A 384 5.72 9.75 16.21
CA VAL A 384 6.17 9.50 14.83
C VAL A 384 5.05 9.74 13.83
N PHE A 385 3.89 9.12 14.07
CA PHE A 385 2.86 8.95 13.05
C PHE A 385 1.69 9.91 13.16
N TYR A 386 1.54 10.66 14.26
CA TYR A 386 0.34 11.48 14.50
C TYR A 386 0.03 12.42 13.34
N ASP A 387 0.96 13.30 12.96
CA ASP A 387 0.71 14.28 11.90
C ASP A 387 0.51 13.62 10.53
N GLN A 388 1.24 12.55 10.23
CA GLN A 388 1.09 11.82 8.98
C GLN A 388 -0.29 11.13 8.86
N PHE A 389 -0.85 10.68 9.98
CA PHE A 389 -2.18 10.07 10.06
C PHE A 389 -3.33 11.10 10.01
N GLU A 390 -3.15 12.28 10.61
CA GLU A 390 -4.13 13.38 10.52
C GLU A 390 -4.33 13.87 9.07
N ARG A 391 -3.38 13.56 8.18
CA ARG A 391 -3.43 13.93 6.76
C ARG A 391 -4.18 12.90 5.89
N LEU A 392 -4.53 11.73 6.44
CA LEU A 392 -5.23 10.67 5.72
C LEU A 392 -6.65 11.05 5.33
N SER A 393 -7.07 10.65 4.14
CA SER A 393 -8.49 10.59 3.79
C SER A 393 -9.23 9.50 4.57
N ALA A 394 -10.56 9.66 4.67
CA ALA A 394 -11.42 8.64 5.31
C ALA A 394 -11.31 7.26 4.63
N ASP A 395 -11.17 7.24 3.30
CA ASP A 395 -11.03 6.02 2.52
C ASP A 395 -9.67 5.33 2.77
N GLU A 396 -8.57 6.08 2.84
CA GLU A 396 -7.24 5.54 3.19
C GLU A 396 -7.23 4.96 4.61
N TYR A 397 -7.80 5.70 5.57
CA TYR A 397 -7.90 5.24 6.95
C TYR A 397 -8.69 3.93 7.06
N GLN A 398 -9.75 3.78 6.27
CA GLN A 398 -10.53 2.55 6.19
C GLN A 398 -9.70 1.38 5.66
N VAL A 399 -8.97 1.57 4.56
CA VAL A 399 -8.11 0.51 3.97
C VAL A 399 -6.99 0.11 4.95
N LEU A 400 -6.36 1.09 5.62
CA LEU A 400 -5.34 0.86 6.62
C LEU A 400 -5.85 0.04 7.83
N ASN A 401 -7.04 0.34 8.34
CA ASN A 401 -7.66 -0.45 9.41
C ASN A 401 -7.91 -1.90 8.99
N GLY A 402 -8.38 -2.11 7.76
CA GLY A 402 -8.55 -3.45 7.21
C GLY A 402 -7.23 -4.22 7.15
N LEU A 403 -6.19 -3.58 6.63
CA LEU A 403 -4.83 -4.13 6.52
C LEU A 403 -4.21 -4.49 7.87
N ALA A 404 -4.41 -3.64 8.89
CA ALA A 404 -3.77 -3.81 10.19
C ALA A 404 -4.20 -5.10 10.93
N LEU A 405 -5.32 -5.70 10.54
CA LEU A 405 -5.83 -6.93 11.14
C LEU A 405 -5.41 -8.22 10.46
N LEU A 406 -4.94 -8.15 9.23
CA LEU A 406 -4.69 -9.37 8.47
C LEU A 406 -3.41 -10.02 9.01
N SER A 407 -3.53 -11.30 9.40
CA SER A 407 -2.42 -12.11 9.93
C SER A 407 -1.35 -12.37 8.86
N LYS A 408 -1.77 -12.46 7.60
CA LYS A 408 -0.91 -12.45 6.41
C LYS A 408 -1.08 -11.13 5.69
N ASN A 409 0.01 -10.52 5.24
CA ASN A 409 -0.03 -9.29 4.45
C ASN A 409 -0.54 -9.63 3.05
N PRO A 410 -1.79 -9.29 2.70
CA PRO A 410 -2.33 -9.67 1.41
C PRO A 410 -1.78 -8.77 0.31
N SER A 411 -1.75 -9.29 -0.91
CA SER A 411 -1.49 -8.43 -2.08
C SER A 411 -2.65 -7.44 -2.30
N ALA A 412 -2.41 -6.39 -3.08
CA ALA A 412 -3.45 -5.45 -3.50
C ALA A 412 -4.63 -6.17 -4.20
N GLU A 413 -4.32 -7.18 -5.02
CA GLU A 413 -5.29 -8.01 -5.74
C GLU A 413 -6.16 -8.84 -4.77
N GLU A 414 -5.52 -9.43 -3.75
CA GLU A 414 -6.22 -10.14 -2.69
C GLU A 414 -7.16 -9.19 -1.95
N LEU A 415 -6.70 -8.00 -1.53
CA LEU A 415 -7.55 -7.04 -0.80
C LEU A 415 -8.70 -6.46 -1.62
N GLN A 416 -8.48 -6.17 -2.90
CA GLN A 416 -9.50 -5.64 -3.79
C GLN A 416 -10.69 -6.60 -3.91
N SER A 417 -10.43 -7.91 -3.97
CA SER A 417 -11.49 -8.93 -3.98
C SER A 417 -12.23 -9.07 -2.64
N GLN A 418 -11.68 -8.51 -1.56
CA GLN A 418 -12.06 -8.78 -0.17
C GLN A 418 -12.81 -7.62 0.48
N ILE A 419 -12.47 -6.38 0.14
CA ILE A 419 -13.13 -5.17 0.66
C ILE A 419 -14.32 -4.81 -0.24
N LYS A 420 -15.44 -5.52 -0.07
CA LYS A 420 -16.69 -5.28 -0.83
C LYS A 420 -17.27 -3.86 -0.67
N SER A 421 -16.85 -3.09 0.35
CA SER A 421 -17.30 -1.71 0.55
C SER A 421 -16.72 -0.73 -0.47
N ILE A 422 -15.62 -1.07 -1.13
CA ILE A 422 -15.05 -0.30 -2.24
C ILE A 422 -15.46 -1.03 -3.53
N SER A 423 -16.71 -0.82 -3.95
CA SER A 423 -17.30 -1.49 -5.11
C SER A 423 -16.61 -1.16 -6.44
N ASP A 424 -15.78 -0.11 -6.46
CA ASP A 424 -15.05 0.36 -7.64
C ASP A 424 -13.56 -0.04 -7.58
N PRO A 425 -13.11 -0.98 -8.45
CA PRO A 425 -11.72 -1.38 -8.59
C PRO A 425 -10.75 -0.21 -8.79
N ASN A 426 -11.15 0.81 -9.56
CA ASN A 426 -10.30 1.97 -9.84
C ASN A 426 -10.12 2.83 -8.58
N LYS A 427 -11.20 3.02 -7.81
CA LYS A 427 -11.15 3.74 -6.53
C LYS A 427 -10.16 3.06 -5.57
N PHE A 428 -10.19 1.73 -5.47
CA PHE A 428 -9.24 0.99 -4.63
C PHE A 428 -7.79 1.19 -5.08
N LEU A 429 -7.50 1.11 -6.38
CA LEU A 429 -6.15 1.33 -6.91
C LEU A 429 -5.64 2.74 -6.62
N THR A 430 -6.49 3.76 -6.72
CA THR A 430 -6.13 5.13 -6.36
C THR A 430 -5.81 5.28 -4.88
N ILE A 431 -6.62 4.66 -4.00
CA ILE A 431 -6.35 4.65 -2.54
C ILE A 431 -5.04 3.91 -2.25
N TRP A 432 -4.81 2.78 -2.90
CA TRP A 432 -3.59 1.99 -2.74
C TRP A 432 -2.35 2.78 -3.14
N ALA A 433 -2.36 3.40 -4.34
CA ALA A 433 -1.29 4.27 -4.81
C ALA A 433 -1.06 5.46 -3.86
N SER A 434 -2.13 5.98 -3.26
CA SER A 434 -2.06 7.04 -2.25
C SER A 434 -1.29 6.59 -1.00
N LEU A 435 -1.56 5.39 -0.49
CA LEU A 435 -0.83 4.80 0.64
C LEU A 435 0.64 4.51 0.31
N GLU A 436 0.96 4.14 -0.93
CA GLU A 436 2.33 3.99 -1.41
C GLU A 436 3.08 5.32 -1.39
N ARG A 437 2.47 6.40 -1.90
CA ARG A 437 3.08 7.75 -1.89
C ARG A 437 3.39 8.24 -0.48
N ARG A 438 2.56 7.87 0.50
CA ARG A 438 2.77 8.17 1.93
C ARG A 438 3.84 7.30 2.60
N SER A 439 4.48 6.39 1.87
CA SER A 439 5.46 5.44 2.40
C SER A 439 4.90 4.52 3.51
N PHE A 440 3.58 4.28 3.55
CA PHE A 440 2.98 3.37 4.53
C PHE A 440 3.11 1.89 4.12
N LEU A 441 3.40 1.64 2.85
CA LEU A 441 3.60 0.30 2.31
C LEU A 441 5.10 0.04 2.05
N GLN A 442 5.52 -1.19 2.31
CA GLN A 442 6.87 -1.69 2.05
C GLN A 442 6.86 -2.79 0.98
N LYS A 443 7.88 -2.80 0.12
CA LYS A 443 8.10 -3.86 -0.87
C LYS A 443 8.75 -5.06 -0.19
N THR A 444 8.08 -6.21 -0.22
CA THR A 444 8.62 -7.49 0.23
C THR A 444 8.79 -8.42 -0.96
N SER A 445 9.87 -9.19 -0.99
CA SER A 445 10.10 -10.20 -2.03
C SER A 445 9.75 -11.58 -1.48
N GLU A 446 8.61 -12.13 -1.87
CA GLU A 446 8.26 -13.52 -1.59
C GLU A 446 8.27 -14.31 -2.90
N SER A 447 9.01 -15.41 -2.98
CA SER A 447 9.01 -16.32 -4.15
C SER A 447 9.32 -15.65 -5.50
N GLY A 448 10.14 -14.59 -5.51
CA GLY A 448 10.49 -13.83 -6.72
C GLY A 448 9.41 -12.88 -7.23
N LYS A 449 8.27 -12.76 -6.52
CA LYS A 449 7.25 -11.73 -6.77
C LYS A 449 7.36 -10.64 -5.70
N SER A 450 7.47 -9.39 -6.13
CA SER A 450 7.40 -8.23 -5.23
C SER A 450 5.95 -8.03 -4.79
N LYS A 451 5.70 -8.06 -3.48
CA LYS A 451 4.40 -7.74 -2.88
C LYS A 451 4.54 -6.51 -1.98
N ASN A 452 3.65 -5.55 -2.16
CA ASN A 452 3.56 -4.39 -1.27
C ASN A 452 2.72 -4.77 -0.06
N THR A 453 3.27 -4.56 1.13
CA THR A 453 2.66 -4.95 2.41
C THR A 453 2.63 -3.76 3.35
N LEU A 454 1.67 -3.71 4.27
CA LEU A 454 1.64 -2.65 5.28
C LEU A 454 2.89 -2.69 6.16
N ASN A 455 3.51 -1.53 6.39
CA ASN A 455 4.66 -1.44 7.28
C ASN A 455 4.28 -1.89 8.72
N PRO A 456 5.13 -2.69 9.41
CA PRO A 456 4.83 -3.21 10.76
C PRO A 456 4.57 -2.13 11.82
N LEU A 457 5.28 -1.01 11.77
CA LEU A 457 5.09 0.11 12.71
C LEU A 457 3.75 0.80 12.48
N VAL A 458 3.38 1.02 11.21
CA VAL A 458 2.09 1.59 10.82
C VAL A 458 0.95 0.67 11.26
N LYS A 459 1.09 -0.64 11.04
CA LYS A 459 0.17 -1.67 11.55
C LYS A 459 0.00 -1.58 13.07
N GLN A 460 1.10 -1.46 13.81
CA GLN A 460 1.05 -1.36 15.27
C GLN A 460 0.41 -0.06 15.73
N TYR A 461 0.68 1.05 15.04
CA TYR A 461 0.11 2.35 15.35
C TYR A 461 -1.42 2.34 15.22
N ILE A 462 -1.93 1.73 14.13
CA ILE A 462 -3.37 1.56 13.92
C ILE A 462 -4.00 0.74 15.04
N LYS A 463 -3.37 -0.38 15.41
CA LYS A 463 -3.84 -1.22 16.53
C LYS A 463 -3.92 -0.43 17.83
N GLN A 464 -2.92 0.39 18.12
CA GLN A 464 -2.93 1.25 19.29
C GLN A 464 -4.03 2.31 19.24
N LYS A 465 -4.22 3.02 18.13
CA LYS A 465 -5.29 4.02 17.97
C LYS A 465 -6.65 3.41 18.24
N VAL A 466 -6.89 2.22 17.68
CA VAL A 466 -8.14 1.48 17.91
C VAL A 466 -8.29 1.11 19.38
N ARG A 467 -7.23 0.64 20.06
CA ARG A 467 -7.26 0.33 21.51
C ARG A 467 -7.60 1.56 22.35
N THR A 468 -6.97 2.71 22.09
CA THR A 468 -7.29 3.96 22.78
C THR A 468 -8.75 4.33 22.58
N LYS A 469 -9.24 4.25 21.33
CA LYS A 469 -10.64 4.55 21.01
C LYS A 469 -11.62 3.59 21.70
N ILE A 470 -11.26 2.31 21.85
CA ILE A 470 -12.07 1.34 22.59
C ILE A 470 -12.19 1.72 24.06
N HIS A 471 -11.09 2.12 24.70
CA HIS A 471 -11.15 2.57 26.09
C HIS A 471 -12.09 3.77 26.23
N GLU A 472 -12.03 4.74 25.32
CA GLU A 472 -12.98 5.88 25.31
C GLU A 472 -14.43 5.44 25.12
N LEU A 473 -14.71 4.55 24.17
CA LEU A 473 -16.06 4.17 23.77
C LEU A 473 -16.72 3.16 24.72
N PHE A 474 -15.94 2.37 25.46
CA PHE A 474 -16.44 1.26 26.30
C PHE A 474 -16.18 1.45 27.81
N ALA A 475 -15.70 2.62 28.25
CA ALA A 475 -15.43 2.92 29.66
C ALA A 475 -16.68 2.99 30.56
N ASP A 476 -17.86 3.37 30.03
CA ASP A 476 -19.08 3.59 30.82
C ASP A 476 -20.23 2.62 30.47
N ASN A 477 -21.13 2.38 31.43
CA ASN A 477 -22.36 1.57 31.33
C ASN A 477 -23.45 2.19 30.42
N GLN A 478 -23.09 2.73 29.27
CA GLN A 478 -24.03 3.35 28.33
C GLN A 478 -24.64 2.34 27.36
N ASP A 479 -25.80 2.69 26.81
CA ASP A 479 -26.44 1.94 25.73
C ASP A 479 -25.69 2.20 24.41
N TYR A 480 -24.75 1.30 24.09
CA TYR A 480 -23.86 1.42 22.92
C TYR A 480 -24.59 1.41 21.57
N SER A 481 -25.91 1.15 21.55
CA SER A 481 -26.73 1.24 20.34
C SER A 481 -26.72 2.65 19.72
N GLN A 482 -26.58 3.71 20.54
CA GLN A 482 -26.55 5.09 20.06
C GLN A 482 -25.19 5.54 19.50
N GLN A 483 -24.07 4.94 19.92
CA GLN A 483 -22.70 5.26 19.47
C GLN A 483 -22.20 4.33 18.36
N LYS A 484 -23.08 3.50 17.82
CA LYS A 484 -22.82 2.46 16.83
C LYS A 484 -22.05 2.94 15.60
N SER A 485 -22.45 4.06 15.02
CA SER A 485 -21.77 4.62 13.84
C SER A 485 -20.32 4.96 14.15
N THR A 486 -20.07 5.56 15.31
CA THR A 486 -18.75 5.96 15.79
C THR A 486 -17.86 4.76 16.11
N ILE A 487 -18.43 3.72 16.73
CA ILE A 487 -17.73 2.46 17.02
C ILE A 487 -17.35 1.75 15.71
N LEU A 488 -18.29 1.60 14.78
CA LEU A 488 -18.03 0.95 13.50
C LEU A 488 -16.99 1.72 12.68
N GLN A 489 -17.08 3.06 12.61
CA GLN A 489 -16.06 3.90 11.99
C GLN A 489 -14.67 3.72 12.62
N ALA A 490 -14.59 3.61 13.95
CA ALA A 490 -13.32 3.40 14.65
C ALA A 490 -12.61 2.08 14.25
N PHE A 491 -13.37 1.09 13.81
CA PHE A 491 -12.86 -0.20 13.33
C PHE A 491 -12.77 -0.31 11.80
N GLY A 492 -13.07 0.75 11.05
CA GLY A 492 -13.14 0.73 9.59
C GLY A 492 -14.34 -0.04 9.02
N LEU A 493 -15.39 -0.26 9.83
CA LEU A 493 -16.62 -0.97 9.47
C LEU A 493 -17.72 0.04 9.09
N GLN A 494 -18.52 -0.23 8.05
CA GLN A 494 -19.67 0.60 7.67
C GLN A 494 -20.92 -0.26 7.37
N ASN A 495 -22.11 0.35 7.46
CA ASN A 495 -23.41 -0.18 7.00
C ASN A 495 -23.90 -1.48 7.66
N ILE A 496 -23.84 -1.60 8.98
CA ILE A 496 -24.33 -2.78 9.71
C ILE A 496 -25.55 -2.40 10.54
N GLU A 497 -26.68 -3.10 10.41
CA GLU A 497 -27.82 -3.05 11.34
C GLU A 497 -27.57 -3.98 12.54
N ILE A 498 -27.72 -3.49 13.77
CA ILE A 498 -27.45 -4.26 15.01
C ILE A 498 -28.63 -4.06 15.96
N LYS A 499 -29.06 -5.14 16.62
CA LYS A 499 -30.02 -5.11 17.74
C LYS A 499 -29.26 -4.99 19.06
N SER A 500 -29.76 -4.15 19.97
CA SER A 500 -29.14 -3.72 21.24
C SER A 500 -28.23 -4.75 21.94
N TYR A 501 -27.05 -4.30 22.39
CA TYR A 501 -26.13 -5.11 23.19
C TYR A 501 -26.30 -4.78 24.67
N LYS A 502 -26.65 -5.79 25.48
CA LYS A 502 -26.79 -5.62 26.93
C LYS A 502 -25.47 -5.81 27.67
N ASN A 503 -25.26 -4.90 28.61
CA ASN A 503 -24.07 -4.74 29.42
C ASN A 503 -23.90 -5.84 30.47
N ASN A 504 -22.66 -6.30 30.66
CA ASN A 504 -22.24 -7.20 31.74
C ASN A 504 -20.86 -6.71 32.24
N GLY A 505 -20.55 -6.92 33.52
CA GLY A 505 -19.39 -6.36 34.26
C GLY A 505 -17.99 -6.82 33.83
N PHE A 506 -17.69 -6.73 32.53
CA PHE A 506 -16.38 -7.03 31.93
C PHE A 506 -15.56 -5.74 31.71
N GLU A 507 -14.24 -5.90 31.55
CA GLU A 507 -13.34 -4.81 31.14
C GLU A 507 -13.73 -4.24 29.76
N PRO A 508 -13.49 -2.94 29.47
CA PRO A 508 -13.84 -2.29 28.20
C PRO A 508 -13.37 -3.05 26.96
N ARG A 509 -12.14 -3.58 27.00
CA ARG A 509 -11.54 -4.35 25.89
C ARG A 509 -12.31 -5.64 25.62
N GLU A 510 -12.68 -6.39 26.66
CA GLU A 510 -13.46 -7.62 26.52
C GLU A 510 -14.90 -7.36 26.07
N LYS A 511 -15.50 -6.26 26.55
CA LYS A 511 -16.82 -5.80 26.08
C LYS A 511 -16.79 -5.55 24.57
N ALA A 512 -15.80 -4.80 24.09
CA ALA A 512 -15.62 -4.54 22.66
C ALA A 512 -15.40 -5.83 21.86
N GLY A 513 -14.59 -6.76 22.38
CA GLY A 513 -14.38 -8.07 21.73
C GLY A 513 -15.68 -8.88 21.58
N ARG A 514 -16.51 -8.94 22.62
CA ARG A 514 -17.82 -9.62 22.57
C ARG A 514 -18.80 -8.93 21.62
N PHE A 515 -18.81 -7.61 21.61
CA PHE A 515 -19.63 -6.80 20.70
C PHE A 515 -19.27 -7.07 19.23
N LEU A 516 -17.98 -7.04 18.91
CA LEU A 516 -17.48 -7.33 17.56
C LEU A 516 -17.73 -8.79 17.15
N ASN A 517 -17.69 -9.74 18.09
CA ASN A 517 -18.09 -11.11 17.82
C ASN A 517 -19.57 -11.22 17.42
N GLN A 518 -20.46 -10.46 18.06
CA GLN A 518 -21.87 -10.43 17.66
C GLN A 518 -22.04 -9.87 16.25
N ILE A 519 -21.37 -8.75 15.96
CA ILE A 519 -21.38 -8.15 14.61
C ILE A 519 -20.89 -9.17 13.58
N GLY A 520 -19.76 -9.82 13.85
CA GLY A 520 -19.18 -10.81 12.95
C GLY A 520 -20.12 -11.99 12.69
N TYR A 521 -20.84 -12.44 13.72
CA TYR A 521 -21.87 -13.47 13.57
C TYR A 521 -23.04 -12.98 12.70
N GLU A 522 -23.54 -11.76 12.91
CA GLU A 522 -24.63 -11.19 12.11
C GLU A 522 -24.22 -11.04 10.62
N GLN A 523 -22.98 -10.61 10.36
CA GLN A 523 -22.41 -10.54 9.01
C GLN A 523 -22.29 -11.93 8.36
N TYR A 524 -21.82 -12.92 9.12
CA TYR A 524 -21.78 -14.31 8.67
C TYR A 524 -23.18 -14.78 8.25
N MET A 525 -24.21 -14.46 9.05
CA MET A 525 -25.59 -14.84 8.77
C MET A 525 -26.17 -14.17 7.51
N LYS A 526 -25.64 -13.00 7.12
CA LYS A 526 -25.99 -12.30 5.88
C LYS A 526 -25.17 -12.75 4.66
N GLY A 527 -24.21 -13.67 4.85
CA GLY A 527 -23.28 -14.09 3.78
C GLY A 527 -22.13 -13.10 3.52
N GLU A 528 -21.95 -12.11 4.40
CA GLU A 528 -20.88 -11.10 4.33
C GLU A 528 -19.59 -11.63 4.97
N PHE A 529 -19.09 -12.77 4.48
CA PHE A 529 -18.01 -13.53 5.14
C PHE A 529 -16.70 -12.75 5.32
N PHE A 530 -16.39 -11.81 4.42
CA PHE A 530 -15.19 -10.99 4.57
C PHE A 530 -15.31 -9.97 5.71
N SER A 531 -16.44 -9.27 5.76
CA SER A 531 -16.75 -8.35 6.85
C SER A 531 -16.79 -9.11 8.18
N ALA A 532 -17.40 -10.32 8.19
CA ALA A 532 -17.41 -11.20 9.35
C ALA A 532 -15.99 -11.54 9.82
N LYS A 533 -15.10 -11.94 8.89
CA LYS A 533 -13.69 -12.24 9.20
C LYS A 533 -13.02 -11.04 9.87
N LEU A 534 -13.22 -9.83 9.35
CA LEU A 534 -12.61 -8.62 9.90
C LEU A 534 -13.08 -8.34 11.34
N SER A 535 -14.40 -8.33 11.55
CA SER A 535 -15.01 -8.11 12.88
C SER A 535 -14.57 -9.17 13.89
N LEU A 536 -14.52 -10.44 13.48
CA LEU A 536 -14.12 -11.56 14.33
C LEU A 536 -12.61 -11.55 14.64
N THR A 537 -11.79 -11.05 13.70
CA THR A 537 -10.36 -10.86 13.94
C THR A 537 -10.12 -9.77 14.97
N TRP A 538 -10.83 -8.64 14.88
CA TRP A 538 -10.84 -7.63 15.96
C TRP A 538 -11.35 -8.23 17.28
N ALA A 539 -12.39 -9.06 17.24
CA ALA A 539 -12.92 -9.67 18.46
C ALA A 539 -11.89 -10.50 19.22
N ILE A 540 -11.05 -11.26 18.51
CA ILE A 540 -9.95 -12.06 19.09
C ILE A 540 -8.78 -11.17 19.49
N GLU A 541 -8.42 -10.16 18.70
CA GLU A 541 -7.37 -9.18 19.08
C GLU A 541 -7.71 -8.51 20.42
N LEU A 542 -8.99 -8.24 20.67
CA LEU A 542 -9.45 -7.59 21.89
C LEU A 542 -9.71 -8.56 23.05
N HIS A 543 -10.21 -9.76 22.75
CA HIS A 543 -10.46 -10.80 23.75
C HIS A 543 -9.92 -12.14 23.22
N PRO A 544 -8.61 -12.40 23.37
CA PRO A 544 -7.94 -13.55 22.75
C PRO A 544 -8.53 -14.90 23.12
N ASN A 545 -9.10 -15.03 24.32
CA ASN A 545 -9.66 -16.28 24.81
C ASN A 545 -11.18 -16.39 24.54
N LEU A 546 -11.75 -15.53 23.67
CA LEU A 546 -13.17 -15.57 23.33
C LEU A 546 -13.50 -16.77 22.45
N ALA A 547 -13.82 -17.90 23.07
CA ALA A 547 -14.11 -19.16 22.38
C ALA A 547 -15.17 -19.02 21.27
N SER A 548 -16.20 -18.20 21.48
CA SER A 548 -17.24 -17.97 20.46
C SER A 548 -16.72 -17.22 19.24
N ALA A 549 -15.78 -16.29 19.41
CA ALA A 549 -15.16 -15.56 18.30
C ALA A 549 -14.26 -16.48 17.49
N HIS A 550 -13.48 -17.34 18.16
CA HIS A 550 -12.72 -18.40 17.50
C HIS A 550 -13.62 -19.36 16.72
N PHE A 551 -14.71 -19.83 17.31
CA PHE A 551 -15.67 -20.71 16.61
C PHE A 551 -16.28 -20.02 15.37
N ASN A 552 -16.77 -18.80 15.52
CA ASN A 552 -17.37 -18.03 14.43
C ASN A 552 -16.34 -17.71 13.33
N LEU A 553 -15.09 -17.43 13.70
CA LEU A 553 -14.02 -17.16 12.74
C LEU A 553 -13.64 -18.43 11.98
N GLY A 554 -13.60 -19.59 12.66
CA GLY A 554 -13.41 -20.88 12.02
C GLY A 554 -14.49 -21.17 10.97
N ALA A 555 -15.76 -20.95 11.32
CA ALA A 555 -16.88 -21.11 10.38
C ALA A 555 -16.79 -20.14 9.20
N THR A 556 -16.35 -18.91 9.46
CA THR A 556 -16.14 -17.89 8.42
C THR A 556 -15.02 -18.30 7.47
N TYR A 557 -13.91 -18.84 7.98
CA TYR A 557 -12.81 -19.32 7.14
C TYR A 557 -13.21 -20.51 6.25
N GLU A 558 -14.05 -21.44 6.75
CA GLU A 558 -14.60 -22.50 5.89
C GLU A 558 -15.38 -21.92 4.70
N LYS A 559 -16.14 -20.83 4.91
CA LYS A 559 -16.87 -20.15 3.83
C LYS A 559 -15.94 -19.41 2.87
N LEU A 560 -14.80 -18.95 3.35
CA LEU A 560 -13.74 -18.36 2.54
C LEU A 560 -12.79 -19.41 1.92
N GLN A 561 -13.09 -20.71 2.09
CA GLN A 561 -12.30 -21.84 1.59
C GLN A 561 -10.88 -21.95 2.17
N ASP A 562 -10.57 -21.24 3.26
CA ASP A 562 -9.29 -21.36 3.99
C ASP A 562 -9.45 -22.40 5.11
N ILE A 563 -9.34 -23.67 4.73
CA ILE A 563 -9.60 -24.80 5.63
C ILE A 563 -8.55 -24.92 6.74
N ASP A 564 -7.31 -24.51 6.50
CA ASP A 564 -6.25 -24.60 7.50
C ASP A 564 -6.42 -23.55 8.59
N SER A 565 -6.75 -22.30 8.23
CA SER A 565 -7.12 -21.28 9.22
C SER A 565 -8.38 -21.66 10.00
N ALA A 566 -9.37 -22.29 9.34
CA ALA A 566 -10.57 -22.78 10.00
C ALA A 566 -10.26 -23.81 11.10
N GLN A 567 -9.39 -24.77 10.80
CA GLN A 567 -8.95 -25.79 11.76
C GLN A 567 -8.30 -25.18 13.01
N ILE A 568 -7.35 -24.26 12.83
CA ILE A 568 -6.64 -23.59 13.93
C ILE A 568 -7.63 -22.91 14.88
N HIS A 569 -8.62 -22.21 14.33
CA HIS A 569 -9.58 -21.49 15.15
C HIS A 569 -10.61 -22.41 15.82
N TYR A 570 -10.97 -23.55 15.24
CA TYR A 570 -11.77 -24.55 15.95
C TYR A 570 -11.00 -25.18 17.11
N GLU A 571 -9.72 -25.50 16.94
CA GLU A 571 -8.87 -26.01 18.02
C GLU A 571 -8.78 -25.01 19.18
N ARG A 572 -8.60 -23.72 18.90
CA ARG A 572 -8.64 -22.65 19.92
C ARG A 572 -10.00 -22.51 20.59
N ALA A 573 -11.10 -22.62 19.85
CA ALA A 573 -12.43 -22.56 20.44
C ALA A 573 -12.68 -23.70 21.45
N ILE A 574 -12.13 -24.89 21.19
CA ILE A 574 -12.19 -26.07 22.07
C ILE A 574 -11.38 -25.83 23.36
N GLU A 575 -10.22 -25.20 23.25
CA GLU A 575 -9.32 -24.89 24.37
C GLU A 575 -9.97 -23.92 25.38
N PHE A 576 -10.68 -22.89 24.90
CA PHE A 576 -11.08 -21.76 25.75
C PHE A 576 -12.47 -21.86 26.41
N SER A 577 -13.40 -22.70 25.94
CA SER A 577 -14.71 -22.82 26.59
C SER A 577 -15.47 -24.10 26.29
N LEU A 578 -16.01 -24.72 27.33
CA LEU A 578 -16.91 -25.87 27.26
C LEU A 578 -18.23 -25.57 26.51
N LYS A 579 -18.69 -24.32 26.49
CA LYS A 579 -20.02 -23.97 25.94
C LYS A 579 -20.10 -24.14 24.42
N VAL A 580 -19.04 -23.78 23.69
CA VAL A 580 -18.96 -23.91 22.22
C VAL A 580 -18.18 -25.13 21.79
N GLN A 581 -17.51 -25.81 22.74
CA GLN A 581 -16.60 -26.92 22.52
C GLN A 581 -17.20 -28.00 21.62
N TYR A 582 -18.41 -28.46 21.92
CA TYR A 582 -19.04 -29.56 21.18
C TYR A 582 -19.34 -29.20 19.72
N SER A 583 -19.80 -27.97 19.47
CA SER A 583 -20.02 -27.47 18.10
C SER A 583 -18.70 -27.31 17.33
N ALA A 584 -17.64 -26.86 18.00
CA ALA A 584 -16.30 -26.75 17.42
C ALA A 584 -15.71 -28.14 17.09
N ILE A 585 -15.82 -29.11 18.01
CA ILE A 585 -15.43 -30.51 17.78
C ILE A 585 -16.18 -31.10 16.59
N ASN A 586 -17.49 -30.87 16.51
CA ASN A 586 -18.32 -31.35 15.41
C ASN A 586 -17.84 -30.82 14.04
N ASN A 587 -17.51 -29.53 13.95
CA ASN A 587 -17.02 -28.93 12.71
C ASN A 587 -15.59 -29.37 12.39
N LEU A 588 -14.71 -29.45 13.39
CA LEU A 588 -13.34 -29.96 13.23
C LEU A 588 -13.34 -31.41 12.75
N ALA A 589 -14.15 -32.28 13.35
CA ALA A 589 -14.29 -33.67 12.93
C ALA A 589 -14.82 -33.76 11.48
N ARG A 590 -15.77 -32.91 11.08
CA ARG A 590 -16.20 -32.81 9.69
C ARG A 590 -15.04 -32.45 8.75
N LEU A 591 -14.21 -31.48 9.11
CA LEU A 591 -13.03 -31.12 8.33
C LEU A 591 -12.04 -32.29 8.21
N GLN A 592 -11.82 -33.05 9.28
CA GLN A 592 -10.99 -34.25 9.26
C GLN A 592 -11.55 -35.33 8.32
N ILE A 593 -12.87 -35.56 8.32
CA ILE A 593 -13.51 -36.48 7.38
C ILE A 593 -13.25 -36.05 5.93
N LYS A 594 -13.38 -34.75 5.63
CA LYS A 594 -13.10 -34.22 4.28
C LYS A 594 -11.63 -34.36 3.87
N LYS A 595 -10.70 -34.26 4.82
CA LYS A 595 -9.26 -34.49 4.61
C LYS A 595 -8.89 -35.98 4.48
N GLY A 596 -9.84 -36.90 4.71
CA GLY A 596 -9.59 -38.35 4.71
C GLY A 596 -9.14 -38.92 6.06
N ASN A 597 -9.05 -38.08 7.09
CA ASN A 597 -8.58 -38.44 8.42
C ASN A 597 -9.74 -38.98 9.28
N TYR A 598 -10.37 -40.06 8.84
CA TYR A 598 -11.59 -40.59 9.46
C TYR A 598 -11.38 -41.06 10.90
N GLN A 599 -10.21 -41.65 11.19
CA GLN A 599 -9.88 -42.12 12.54
C GLN A 599 -9.78 -40.96 13.53
N THR A 600 -9.13 -39.86 13.14
CA THR A 600 -9.05 -38.64 13.95
C THR A 600 -10.45 -38.05 14.22
N ALA A 601 -11.35 -38.07 13.23
CA ALA A 601 -12.72 -37.62 13.43
C ALA A 601 -13.49 -38.46 14.47
N ILE A 602 -13.27 -39.78 14.48
CA ILE A 602 -13.85 -40.71 15.45
C ILE A 602 -13.32 -40.40 16.86
N GLU A 603 -12.00 -40.29 17.00
CA GLU A 603 -11.31 -40.00 18.27
C GLU A 603 -11.71 -38.63 18.86
N LEU A 604 -12.05 -37.66 18.01
CA LEU A 604 -12.57 -36.37 18.43
C LEU A 604 -14.00 -36.46 19.00
N ILE A 605 -14.88 -37.26 18.40
CA ILE A 605 -16.32 -37.28 18.73
C ILE A 605 -16.65 -38.28 19.83
N GLU A 606 -16.15 -39.51 19.77
CA GLU A 606 -16.59 -40.60 20.67
C GLU A 606 -16.48 -40.27 22.18
N PRO A 607 -15.37 -39.68 22.67
CA PRO A 607 -15.20 -39.44 24.09
C PRO A 607 -16.18 -38.42 24.68
N ILE A 608 -16.76 -37.56 23.82
CA ILE A 608 -17.65 -36.48 24.27
C ILE A 608 -19.13 -36.85 24.19
N LEU A 609 -19.53 -37.89 23.44
CA LEU A 609 -20.94 -38.20 23.17
C LEU A 609 -21.80 -38.34 24.44
N LEU A 610 -21.23 -38.96 25.49
CA LEU A 610 -21.93 -39.18 26.77
C LEU A 610 -22.08 -37.90 27.61
N ARG A 611 -21.43 -36.79 27.22
CA ARG A 611 -21.40 -35.52 27.94
C ARG A 611 -22.22 -34.41 27.27
N VAL A 612 -22.78 -34.67 26.09
CA VAL A 612 -23.55 -33.67 25.33
C VAL A 612 -25.03 -33.80 25.66
N GLU A 613 -25.57 -32.78 26.32
CA GLU A 613 -26.99 -32.74 26.70
C GLU A 613 -27.89 -32.11 25.62
N GLN A 614 -27.33 -31.28 24.74
CA GLN A 614 -28.10 -30.55 23.73
C GLN A 614 -28.47 -31.46 22.54
N PRO A 615 -29.76 -31.77 22.30
CA PRO A 615 -30.16 -32.77 21.31
C PRO A 615 -29.69 -32.48 19.89
N MET A 616 -29.74 -31.22 19.46
CA MET A 616 -29.34 -30.81 18.10
C MET A 616 -27.83 -30.94 17.87
N VAL A 617 -27.02 -30.63 18.89
CA VAL A 617 -25.57 -30.81 18.83
C VAL A 617 -25.25 -32.31 18.80
N LEU A 618 -25.91 -33.10 19.64
CA LEU A 618 -25.75 -34.55 19.69
C LEU A 618 -26.15 -35.22 18.37
N ALA A 619 -27.24 -34.79 17.73
CA ALA A 619 -27.65 -35.24 16.41
C ALA A 619 -26.56 -35.00 15.35
N SER A 620 -25.97 -33.79 15.36
CA SER A 620 -24.89 -33.42 14.43
C SER A 620 -23.64 -34.27 14.63
N LEU A 621 -23.28 -34.53 15.88
CA LEU A 621 -22.15 -35.40 16.25
C LEU A 621 -22.38 -36.84 15.80
N TYR A 622 -23.55 -37.42 16.08
CA TYR A 622 -23.89 -38.76 15.60
C TYR A 622 -23.84 -38.86 14.07
N LYS A 623 -24.35 -37.84 13.37
CA LYS A 623 -24.31 -37.78 11.91
C LYS A 623 -22.87 -37.75 11.38
N ASN A 624 -22.00 -36.92 11.94
CA ASN A 624 -20.59 -36.86 11.50
C ASN A 624 -19.80 -38.12 11.90
N LEU A 625 -20.08 -38.70 13.08
CA LEU A 625 -19.46 -39.96 13.49
C LEU A 625 -19.89 -41.10 12.55
N GLY A 626 -21.19 -41.20 12.23
CA GLY A 626 -21.73 -42.14 11.25
C GLY A 626 -21.08 -41.96 9.87
N TRP A 627 -20.85 -40.72 9.44
CA TRP A 627 -20.10 -40.45 8.20
C TRP A 627 -18.66 -40.96 8.25
N ALA A 628 -17.93 -40.75 9.35
CA ALA A 628 -16.58 -41.26 9.51
C ALA A 628 -16.54 -42.80 9.49
N TYR A 629 -17.49 -43.47 10.15
CA TYR A 629 -17.63 -44.93 10.12
C TYR A 629 -17.96 -45.45 8.72
N TYR A 630 -18.84 -44.76 7.97
CA TYR A 630 -19.14 -45.11 6.57
C TYR A 630 -17.87 -45.09 5.70
N GLN A 631 -17.06 -44.03 5.82
CA GLN A 631 -15.80 -43.91 5.06
C GLN A 631 -14.74 -44.97 5.44
N LYS A 632 -14.84 -45.54 6.65
CA LYS A 632 -14.03 -46.69 7.08
C LYS A 632 -14.61 -48.05 6.66
N ASN A 633 -15.66 -48.07 5.86
CA ASN A 633 -16.41 -49.28 5.45
C ASN A 633 -17.08 -50.04 6.60
N LEU A 634 -17.32 -49.36 7.72
CA LEU A 634 -17.98 -49.91 8.91
C LEU A 634 -19.49 -49.59 8.85
N TYR A 635 -20.15 -50.17 7.86
CA TYR A 635 -21.51 -49.77 7.45
C TYR A 635 -22.58 -50.01 8.52
N SER A 636 -22.50 -51.11 9.27
CA SER A 636 -23.46 -51.40 10.34
C SER A 636 -23.38 -50.39 11.49
N GLN A 637 -22.17 -50.00 11.90
CA GLN A 637 -21.98 -48.94 12.90
C GLN A 637 -22.47 -47.58 12.37
N ALA A 638 -22.14 -47.26 11.12
CA ALA A 638 -22.56 -46.02 10.48
C ALA A 638 -24.09 -45.89 10.45
N GLU A 639 -24.80 -46.96 10.07
CA GLU A 639 -26.26 -47.00 10.05
C GLU A 639 -26.88 -46.70 11.42
N ILE A 640 -26.42 -47.39 12.48
CA ILE A 640 -26.93 -47.21 13.84
C ILE A 640 -26.78 -45.75 14.28
N LEU A 641 -25.62 -45.14 14.02
CA LEU A 641 -25.34 -43.77 14.41
C LEU A 641 -26.17 -42.76 13.62
N LEU A 642 -26.35 -42.97 12.32
CA LEU A 642 -27.17 -42.09 11.49
C LEU A 642 -28.66 -42.18 11.83
N LEU A 643 -29.16 -43.37 12.20
CA LEU A 643 -30.53 -43.52 12.72
C LEU A 643 -30.70 -42.76 14.04
N LYS A 644 -29.74 -42.87 14.97
CA LYS A 644 -29.75 -42.04 16.20
C LYS A 644 -29.74 -40.55 15.91
N ALA A 645 -29.04 -40.11 14.85
CA ALA A 645 -29.07 -38.72 14.43
C ALA A 645 -30.46 -38.29 13.95
N LEU A 646 -31.16 -39.13 13.20
CA LEU A 646 -32.54 -38.88 12.75
C LEU A 646 -33.58 -38.95 13.86
N ASP A 647 -33.38 -39.80 14.86
CA ASP A 647 -34.25 -39.85 16.05
C ASP A 647 -34.24 -38.51 16.81
N LEU A 648 -33.10 -37.81 16.78
CA LEU A 648 -32.94 -36.50 17.42
C LEU A 648 -33.31 -35.34 16.48
N ASP A 649 -32.93 -35.41 15.21
CA ASP A 649 -33.26 -34.44 14.16
C ASP A 649 -33.83 -35.13 12.91
N HIS A 650 -35.15 -35.30 12.90
CA HIS A 650 -35.89 -35.93 11.80
C HIS A 650 -35.82 -35.15 10.48
N GLN A 651 -35.31 -33.91 10.47
CA GLN A 651 -35.16 -33.06 9.28
C GLN A 651 -33.70 -32.98 8.80
N SER A 652 -32.83 -33.87 9.29
CA SER A 652 -31.42 -33.91 8.90
C SER A 652 -31.23 -34.47 7.49
N VAL A 653 -31.27 -33.59 6.48
CA VAL A 653 -31.01 -33.92 5.06
C VAL A 653 -29.71 -34.71 4.89
N ALA A 654 -28.64 -34.29 5.58
CA ALA A 654 -27.35 -34.95 5.52
C ALA A 654 -27.39 -36.38 6.09
N ALA A 655 -28.14 -36.63 7.17
CA ALA A 655 -28.26 -37.98 7.73
C ALA A 655 -29.00 -38.93 6.78
N TYR A 656 -30.06 -38.47 6.11
CA TYR A 656 -30.77 -39.25 5.09
C TYR A 656 -29.86 -39.62 3.91
N TYR A 657 -29.12 -38.65 3.36
CA TYR A 657 -28.18 -38.92 2.26
C TYR A 657 -27.06 -39.89 2.67
N LEU A 658 -26.51 -39.75 3.87
CA LEU A 658 -25.50 -40.67 4.38
C LEU A 658 -26.09 -42.09 4.60
N LEU A 659 -27.32 -42.21 5.10
CA LEU A 659 -27.99 -43.52 5.20
C LEU A 659 -28.22 -44.15 3.84
N ALA A 660 -28.61 -43.35 2.84
CA ALA A 660 -28.81 -43.84 1.49
C ALA A 660 -27.50 -44.40 0.90
N GLN A 661 -26.37 -43.73 1.13
CA GLN A 661 -25.03 -44.20 0.76
C GLN A 661 -24.65 -45.49 1.50
N VAL A 662 -24.86 -45.54 2.83
CA VAL A 662 -24.61 -46.74 3.65
C VAL A 662 -25.42 -47.93 3.14
N LYS A 663 -26.71 -47.75 2.86
CA LYS A 663 -27.60 -48.81 2.33
C LYS A 663 -27.19 -49.28 0.95
N SER A 664 -26.72 -48.35 0.09
CA SER A 664 -26.18 -48.71 -1.23
C SER A 664 -24.93 -49.57 -1.09
N ALA A 665 -24.00 -49.19 -0.20
CA ALA A 665 -22.77 -49.95 0.06
C ALA A 665 -23.03 -51.33 0.70
N GLN A 666 -24.12 -51.48 1.45
CA GLN A 666 -24.60 -52.78 1.96
C GLN A 666 -25.34 -53.62 0.91
N GLY A 667 -25.56 -53.11 -0.31
CA GLY A 667 -26.32 -53.79 -1.37
C GLY A 667 -27.84 -53.71 -1.22
N ASN A 668 -28.37 -52.95 -0.25
CA ASN A 668 -29.81 -52.77 -0.06
C ASN A 668 -30.33 -51.58 -0.89
N LYS A 669 -30.47 -51.80 -2.20
CA LYS A 669 -30.89 -50.77 -3.17
C LYS A 669 -32.26 -50.16 -2.83
N LYS A 670 -33.21 -50.97 -2.36
CA LYS A 670 -34.58 -50.51 -2.05
C LYS A 670 -34.61 -49.50 -0.90
N GLU A 671 -33.91 -49.78 0.20
CA GLU A 671 -33.81 -48.83 1.32
C GLU A 671 -32.97 -47.61 0.97
N SER A 672 -31.91 -47.79 0.16
CA SER A 672 -31.11 -46.68 -0.35
C SER A 672 -31.96 -45.64 -1.09
N LEU A 673 -32.77 -46.07 -2.07
CA LEU A 673 -33.67 -45.19 -2.82
C LEU A 673 -34.71 -44.50 -1.94
N LYS A 674 -35.24 -45.20 -0.93
CA LYS A 674 -36.14 -44.61 0.06
C LYS A 674 -35.46 -43.44 0.78
N TYR A 675 -34.25 -43.63 1.29
CA TYR A 675 -33.54 -42.57 2.01
C TYR A 675 -33.07 -41.42 1.10
N TRP A 676 -32.74 -41.69 -0.17
CA TRP A 676 -32.51 -40.63 -1.15
C TRP A 676 -33.74 -39.75 -1.34
N GLN A 677 -34.92 -40.36 -1.47
CA GLN A 677 -36.19 -39.65 -1.60
C GLN A 677 -36.53 -38.83 -0.35
N GLU A 678 -36.37 -39.38 0.85
CA GLU A 678 -36.61 -38.65 2.10
C GLU A 678 -35.67 -37.45 2.26
N GLY A 679 -34.38 -37.62 1.90
CA GLY A 679 -33.42 -36.51 1.89
C GLY A 679 -33.84 -35.36 0.97
N LEU A 680 -34.35 -35.67 -0.23
CA LEU A 680 -34.88 -34.66 -1.16
C LEU A 680 -36.15 -33.99 -0.64
N ASN A 681 -37.07 -34.77 -0.06
CA ASN A 681 -38.29 -34.24 0.55
C ASN A 681 -37.95 -33.23 1.65
N CYS A 682 -37.02 -33.58 2.56
CA CYS A 682 -36.54 -32.67 3.59
C CYS A 682 -35.80 -31.45 3.01
N SER A 683 -35.02 -31.60 1.94
CA SER A 683 -34.32 -30.49 1.26
C SER A 683 -35.32 -29.47 0.69
N MET A 684 -36.43 -29.93 0.10
CA MET A 684 -37.48 -29.05 -0.44
C MET A 684 -38.19 -28.26 0.66
N VAL A 685 -38.47 -28.90 1.81
CA VAL A 685 -39.05 -28.22 2.98
C VAL A 685 -38.11 -27.13 3.51
N LYS A 686 -36.81 -27.41 3.58
CA LYS A 686 -35.80 -26.43 4.05
C LYS A 686 -35.54 -25.30 3.05
N ALA A 687 -35.63 -25.55 1.75
CA ALA A 687 -35.49 -24.50 0.73
C ALA A 687 -36.58 -23.40 0.85
N GLY A 688 -37.74 -23.72 1.41
CA GLY A 688 -38.80 -22.74 1.73
C GLY A 688 -38.51 -21.82 2.92
N LEU A 689 -37.47 -22.09 3.72
CA LEU A 689 -37.14 -21.38 4.96
C LEU A 689 -35.97 -20.37 4.82
N SER A 690 -35.60 -20.00 3.60
CA SER A 690 -34.58 -18.98 3.28
C SER A 690 -33.23 -19.16 4.00
N GLU A 691 -32.64 -20.36 3.97
CA GLU A 691 -31.22 -20.49 4.30
C GLU A 691 -30.38 -19.96 3.11
N PRO A 692 -29.52 -18.94 3.29
CA PRO A 692 -28.84 -18.32 2.15
C PRO A 692 -27.72 -19.19 1.53
N TRP A 693 -27.37 -20.33 2.13
CA TRP A 693 -26.31 -21.22 1.63
C TRP A 693 -26.49 -22.69 2.08
N LYS A 694 -26.00 -23.63 1.26
CA LYS A 694 -25.85 -25.05 1.62
C LYS A 694 -24.37 -25.41 1.81
N TRP A 695 -24.08 -26.51 2.51
CA TRP A 695 -22.72 -27.06 2.55
C TRP A 695 -22.43 -27.78 1.21
N PRO A 696 -21.22 -27.65 0.63
CA PRO A 696 -20.91 -28.21 -0.71
C PRO A 696 -21.19 -29.71 -0.84
N GLU A 697 -21.05 -30.46 0.26
CA GLU A 697 -21.30 -31.89 0.29
C GLU A 697 -22.79 -32.21 0.13
N ILE A 698 -23.66 -31.37 0.69
CA ILE A 698 -25.12 -31.54 0.59
C ILE A 698 -25.56 -31.31 -0.85
N GLU A 699 -24.98 -30.33 -1.55
CA GLU A 699 -25.28 -30.09 -2.97
C GLU A 699 -24.86 -31.27 -3.83
N HIS A 700 -23.65 -31.81 -3.60
CA HIS A 700 -23.19 -33.00 -4.30
C HIS A 700 -24.08 -34.22 -4.04
N TRP A 701 -24.45 -34.46 -2.78
CA TRP A 701 -25.35 -35.56 -2.41
C TRP A 701 -26.77 -35.37 -2.93
N GLU A 702 -27.27 -34.14 -3.03
CA GLU A 702 -28.57 -33.83 -3.62
C GLU A 702 -28.59 -34.12 -5.14
N LEU A 703 -27.52 -33.79 -5.87
CA LEU A 703 -27.38 -34.14 -7.28
C LEU A 703 -27.36 -35.67 -7.46
N GLU A 704 -26.62 -36.38 -6.60
CA GLU A 704 -26.57 -37.83 -6.62
C GLU A 704 -27.94 -38.46 -6.30
N ALA A 705 -28.67 -37.93 -5.32
CA ALA A 705 -30.02 -38.38 -4.99
C ALA A 705 -30.96 -38.31 -6.20
N ARG A 706 -30.94 -37.18 -6.93
CA ARG A 706 -31.74 -36.98 -8.15
C ARG A 706 -31.36 -37.99 -9.23
N ARG A 707 -30.05 -38.23 -9.42
CA ARG A 707 -29.54 -39.20 -10.39
C ARG A 707 -30.00 -40.62 -10.07
N GLN A 708 -29.87 -41.05 -8.83
CA GLN A 708 -30.23 -42.41 -8.40
C GLN A 708 -31.73 -42.69 -8.60
N LEU A 709 -32.58 -41.71 -8.29
CA LEU A 709 -34.03 -41.84 -8.48
C LEU A 709 -34.45 -41.81 -9.96
N GLN A 710 -33.74 -41.03 -10.80
CA GLN A 710 -34.00 -41.00 -12.23
C GLN A 710 -33.62 -42.33 -12.91
N ILE A 711 -32.53 -42.95 -12.50
CA ILE A 711 -32.12 -44.27 -13.01
C ILE A 711 -33.22 -45.31 -12.71
N GLU A 712 -33.76 -45.32 -11.49
CA GLU A 712 -34.84 -46.24 -11.13
C GLU A 712 -36.13 -45.97 -11.93
N SER A 713 -36.47 -44.71 -12.19
CA SER A 713 -37.66 -44.37 -12.99
C SER A 713 -37.57 -44.82 -14.46
N ASN A 714 -36.35 -45.10 -14.94
CA ASN A 714 -36.06 -45.52 -16.31
C ASN A 714 -35.72 -47.02 -16.45
N SER A 715 -35.61 -47.76 -15.33
CA SER A 715 -35.30 -49.20 -15.27
C SER A 715 -36.54 -50.00 -14.90
#